data_AF-A0A849UCH5-F1
#
_entry.id   AF-A0A849UCH5-F1
#
_cell.length_a   1.000
_cell.length_b   1.000
_cell.length_c   1.000
_cell.angle_alpha   90.00
_cell.angle_beta   90.00
_cell.angle_gamma   90.00
#
_symmetry.space_group_name_H-M   'P 1'
#
loop_
_entity.id
_entity.type
_entity.pdbx_description
1 polymer ?
#
loop_
_entity_poly.entity_id
_entity_poly.type
_entity_poly.pdbx_seq_one_letter_code
_entity_poly.pdbx_strand_id
1 'polypeptide(L)'
;MLEPGRSLSYTLIAGADHNSADTAGVVAGSNPTFGDIKLSSDVKVRTGTGSIDLVAGRDIVYGNDKSVVYTAGRPDEVDRFGLPMARVASNFYVEYPLDGGDISFEAGRNIKGAVTNQIVSDWLLRTGNWSKNLTHTNERPTAWGVAIGTRVGSNIVPDYRQNVGALGGGDIKIAAGGTISDLSVVIPTTGKQIGQRVAPNDPNDQNYLTNEVQVNGGGNLQLNAGGDVKGGMFYVDGGTASLNVAGSLLAGSFKTAGAKEINPILAVGDAKFQITAGKDIAVQSIIDPMVLPQAPNKKPDLASIFFRYSEASEVNLTSLTGKVKLGNDVSGVIDVLNNQRGSPIAFVGAARDSLSVAPASLKAYALNGDIVFNDSLIMYPSASGQLELFAANNIVTGDSGNSINVTMSDTNPALLPSASNPAGNYTDASLRLVLSGISKEVDKLYAPVPNHINDLKPALISTANGDIFGKDPFQFILPKQTQVLAGNDIRNVSLQIQHNFDGAESIVSAGRDFKFDIVRSPSTGALVNVVQRVEVSGPGRLTVTAGRNVDLGSSEGIKTTGNQINTALAENGAAVDVVAGLAQSKLSVADYMSRYLSNGEELGKAYGQAVSDYMQRLTGDDSLTQAAALEAFNKLSSAEQSNFNAAYLPNVISSFNTLMQEQGKKYSMAKSSFDNAKDEAGRFKAKQEMDKSQLDVLAAMETLFPGSTVLAGNKNYTIDPVNGIVFKTGNDASSVLAQAFSGDRQKLQTGDISMFFSKIHTTDGGDINLLTPNGGINAGLAVNSKGAKDASQLGVVAIGKGAIHSMVRDDFQVNTTRVMTLGGGDIMIGSTDGNIDAGRGAKTALAAPAPIVRFDIKGNMIVELPPAVSGSGIRANKAADGTQGDALLFALKGIIDASEAGLGGKDVTVGATAIVGSDNINVGGVSVGVPVASTGSIAAGLGSVSNVAASINQSIDSAADVSKTTNRQMASAAVASILSVDILGFGDEEEDK
;
A
#
# COMPACT_ATOMS: atom_id res chain seq x y z
N MET A 1 26.78 -44.96 -4.83
CA MET A 1 25.43 -44.93 -4.23
C MET A 1 25.59 -44.59 -2.77
N LEU A 2 24.51 -44.23 -2.07
CA LEU A 2 24.57 -44.12 -0.60
C LEU A 2 24.69 -45.51 0.02
N GLU A 3 25.54 -45.64 1.02
CA GLU A 3 25.74 -46.86 1.81
C GLU A 3 24.90 -46.81 3.08
N PRO A 4 24.32 -47.94 3.53
CA PRO A 4 23.61 -48.02 4.81
C PRO A 4 24.58 -47.90 6.00
N GLY A 5 24.04 -47.58 7.17
CA GLY A 5 24.80 -47.49 8.41
C GLY A 5 25.47 -46.13 8.68
N ARG A 6 26.25 -46.07 9.77
CA ARG A 6 26.89 -44.83 10.26
C ARG A 6 28.21 -44.57 9.54
N SER A 7 28.49 -43.29 9.26
CA SER A 7 29.78 -42.83 8.75
C SER A 7 30.60 -42.11 9.83
N LEU A 8 31.92 -42.02 9.62
CA LEU A 8 32.84 -41.33 10.54
C LEU A 8 32.64 -39.81 10.49
N SER A 9 32.69 -39.16 11.64
CA SER A 9 32.92 -37.71 11.77
C SER A 9 34.41 -37.41 11.85
N TYR A 10 34.86 -36.31 11.23
CA TYR A 10 36.27 -35.93 11.27
C TYR A 10 36.48 -34.42 11.21
N THR A 11 37.59 -34.00 11.82
CA THR A 11 38.06 -32.62 11.87
C THR A 11 39.39 -32.52 11.14
N LEU A 12 39.52 -31.57 10.22
CA LEU A 12 40.76 -31.22 9.55
C LEU A 12 41.25 -29.87 10.06
N ILE A 13 42.48 -29.84 10.58
CA ILE A 13 43.06 -28.65 11.21
C ILE A 13 44.33 -28.25 10.47
N ALA A 14 44.41 -26.99 10.02
CA ALA A 14 45.62 -26.39 9.47
C ALA A 14 46.10 -25.25 10.37
N GLY A 15 47.36 -25.33 10.81
CA GLY A 15 47.96 -24.32 11.69
C GLY A 15 47.67 -24.56 13.17
N ALA A 16 47.59 -25.82 13.61
CA ALA A 16 47.34 -26.20 14.99
C ALA A 16 48.30 -25.50 15.97
N ASP A 17 47.76 -24.99 17.07
CA ASP A 17 48.52 -24.42 18.17
C ASP A 17 48.99 -25.53 19.10
N HIS A 18 50.26 -25.91 18.99
CA HIS A 18 50.85 -26.96 19.82
C HIS A 18 51.01 -26.54 21.29
N ASN A 19 50.75 -25.27 21.63
CA ASN A 19 50.74 -24.78 23.01
C ASN A 19 49.34 -24.68 23.61
N SER A 20 48.29 -24.93 22.81
CA SER A 20 46.91 -24.90 23.27
C SER A 20 46.48 -26.26 23.83
N ALA A 21 45.68 -26.25 24.89
CA ALA A 21 44.97 -27.43 25.38
C ALA A 21 43.69 -27.72 24.57
N ASP A 22 43.24 -26.75 23.76
CA ASP A 22 42.15 -26.93 22.80
C ASP A 22 42.68 -27.64 21.56
N THR A 23 42.15 -28.83 21.28
CA THR A 23 42.52 -29.63 20.11
C THR A 23 42.16 -28.98 18.78
N ALA A 24 41.24 -28.00 18.77
CA ALA A 24 40.89 -27.17 17.62
C ALA A 24 41.65 -25.83 17.59
N GLY A 25 42.49 -25.56 18.60
CA GLY A 25 43.27 -24.33 18.68
C GLY A 25 44.17 -24.16 17.46
N VAL A 26 44.09 -23.00 16.80
CA VAL A 26 44.91 -22.64 15.65
C VAL A 26 45.61 -21.31 15.86
N VAL A 27 46.81 -21.17 15.29
CA VAL A 27 47.57 -19.92 15.26
C VAL A 27 47.80 -19.45 13.83
N ALA A 28 47.58 -18.15 13.61
CA ALA A 28 47.98 -17.48 12.38
C ALA A 28 49.51 -17.30 12.41
N GLY A 29 50.26 -18.29 11.91
CA GLY A 29 51.72 -18.21 11.84
C GLY A 29 52.20 -17.04 10.99
N SER A 30 53.39 -16.50 11.29
CA SER A 30 54.05 -15.43 10.52
C SER A 30 54.46 -15.85 9.09
N ASN A 31 54.40 -17.15 8.78
CA ASN A 31 54.66 -17.70 7.45
C ASN A 31 53.39 -17.65 6.57
N PRO A 32 53.42 -16.98 5.39
CA PRO A 32 52.29 -16.86 4.48
C PRO A 32 51.84 -18.17 3.81
N THR A 33 52.51 -19.30 4.01
CA THR A 33 52.08 -20.63 3.55
C THR A 33 51.59 -21.56 4.67
N PHE A 34 51.64 -21.11 5.92
CA PHE A 34 51.20 -21.88 7.08
C PHE A 34 49.74 -21.56 7.42
N GLY A 35 48.97 -22.56 7.87
CA GLY A 35 47.62 -22.37 8.41
C GLY A 35 46.47 -22.33 7.38
N ASP A 36 46.74 -22.58 6.10
CA ASP A 36 45.69 -22.67 5.07
C ASP A 36 45.20 -24.11 4.90
N ILE A 37 43.89 -24.32 4.74
CA ILE A 37 43.32 -25.54 4.15
C ILE A 37 43.08 -25.27 2.66
N LYS A 38 43.75 -26.03 1.79
CA LYS A 38 43.60 -25.92 0.33
C LYS A 38 43.03 -27.21 -0.24
N LEU A 39 41.80 -27.15 -0.73
CA LEU A 39 41.21 -28.22 -1.51
C LEU A 39 41.77 -28.11 -2.93
N SER A 40 42.66 -29.02 -3.31
CA SER A 40 43.15 -29.09 -4.70
C SER A 40 42.00 -29.29 -5.68
N SER A 41 42.21 -28.90 -6.94
CA SER A 41 41.25 -29.10 -8.02
C SER A 41 40.70 -30.53 -8.04
N ASP A 42 39.40 -30.66 -8.25
CA ASP A 42 38.67 -31.92 -8.34
C ASP A 42 38.61 -32.78 -7.05
N VAL A 43 39.04 -32.24 -5.90
CA VAL A 43 39.00 -32.95 -4.61
C VAL A 43 37.62 -32.88 -3.96
N LYS A 44 37.14 -34.03 -3.47
CA LYS A 44 35.87 -34.16 -2.75
C LYS A 44 36.11 -34.58 -1.30
N VAL A 45 35.76 -33.71 -0.35
CA VAL A 45 35.74 -34.02 1.08
C VAL A 45 34.30 -34.37 1.44
N ARG A 46 34.05 -35.59 1.92
CA ARG A 46 32.67 -36.04 2.15
C ARG A 46 32.56 -37.08 3.26
N THR A 47 31.36 -37.22 3.79
CA THR A 47 30.95 -38.31 4.69
C THR A 47 29.46 -38.62 4.45
N GLY A 48 28.94 -39.69 5.05
CA GLY A 48 27.50 -40.00 5.04
C GLY A 48 26.80 -39.29 6.20
N THR A 49 26.63 -40.00 7.32
CA THR A 49 25.96 -39.50 8.55
C THR A 49 26.90 -38.84 9.56
N GLY A 50 28.20 -38.79 9.29
CA GLY A 50 29.17 -38.13 10.19
C GLY A 50 29.22 -36.63 9.94
N SER A 51 29.90 -35.89 10.80
CA SER A 51 30.11 -34.45 10.66
C SER A 51 31.49 -34.13 10.06
N ILE A 52 31.62 -32.97 9.40
CA ILE A 52 32.88 -32.48 8.82
C ILE A 52 33.22 -31.13 9.43
N ASP A 53 34.37 -31.04 10.10
CA ASP A 53 34.89 -29.78 10.62
C ASP A 53 36.19 -29.40 9.90
N LEU A 54 36.28 -28.16 9.39
CA LEU A 54 37.48 -27.59 8.78
C LEU A 54 37.92 -26.36 9.57
N VAL A 55 39.07 -26.44 10.25
CA VAL A 55 39.62 -25.33 11.05
C VAL A 55 40.97 -24.90 10.47
N ALA A 56 41.02 -23.68 9.95
CA ALA A 56 42.22 -23.10 9.35
C ALA A 56 42.67 -21.87 10.14
N GLY A 57 43.93 -21.84 10.58
CA GLY A 57 44.53 -20.65 11.20
C GLY A 57 44.53 -19.42 10.28
N ARG A 58 44.42 -19.62 8.96
CA ARG A 58 44.34 -18.56 7.95
C ARG A 58 43.17 -18.78 6.98
N ASP A 59 43.41 -19.34 5.80
CA ASP A 59 42.36 -19.42 4.76
C ASP A 59 41.84 -20.84 4.52
N ILE A 60 40.58 -20.95 4.09
CA ILE A 60 40.04 -22.14 3.41
C ILE A 60 39.87 -21.80 1.93
N VAL A 61 40.50 -22.56 1.03
CA VAL A 61 40.55 -22.24 -0.41
C VAL A 61 40.17 -23.44 -1.25
N TYR A 62 39.23 -23.22 -2.17
CA TYR A 62 38.80 -24.19 -3.17
C TYR A 62 39.62 -24.06 -4.46
N GLY A 63 40.01 -25.20 -5.06
CA GLY A 63 40.82 -25.23 -6.28
C GLY A 63 40.02 -24.92 -7.54
N ASN A 64 38.88 -25.58 -7.73
CA ASN A 64 37.94 -25.37 -8.84
C ASN A 64 36.50 -25.72 -8.43
N ASP A 65 35.55 -25.54 -9.35
CA ASP A 65 34.12 -25.83 -9.16
C ASP A 65 33.83 -27.30 -8.80
N LYS A 66 34.72 -28.23 -9.13
CA LYS A 66 34.63 -29.66 -8.76
C LYS A 66 35.22 -29.97 -7.39
N SER A 67 35.83 -28.99 -6.73
CA SER A 67 36.27 -29.10 -5.35
C SER A 67 35.06 -28.89 -4.43
N VAL A 68 34.67 -29.90 -3.64
CA VAL A 68 33.42 -29.85 -2.86
C VAL A 68 33.56 -30.47 -1.47
N VAL A 69 32.76 -29.97 -0.54
CA VAL A 69 32.60 -30.49 0.83
C VAL A 69 31.13 -30.81 1.06
N TYR A 70 30.77 -32.06 1.36
CA TYR A 70 29.36 -32.38 1.58
C TYR A 70 29.11 -33.60 2.48
N THR A 71 27.98 -33.57 3.17
CA THR A 71 27.43 -34.74 3.88
C THR A 71 26.32 -35.34 3.03
N ALA A 72 26.40 -36.65 2.80
CA ALA A 72 25.52 -37.36 1.88
C ALA A 72 24.36 -38.09 2.58
N GLY A 73 24.41 -38.21 3.90
CA GLY A 73 23.47 -39.01 4.68
C GLY A 73 23.58 -40.52 4.40
N ARG A 74 22.51 -41.24 4.75
CA ARG A 74 22.32 -42.67 4.49
C ARG A 74 21.00 -42.91 3.74
N PRO A 75 20.84 -44.03 3.01
CA PRO A 75 19.56 -44.35 2.40
C PRO A 75 18.54 -44.80 3.46
N ASP A 76 17.26 -44.67 3.13
CA ASP A 76 16.19 -45.41 3.82
C ASP A 76 16.37 -46.93 3.55
N GLU A 77 16.28 -47.73 4.60
CA GLU A 77 16.49 -49.19 4.55
C GLU A 77 15.20 -49.97 4.29
N VAL A 78 14.03 -49.35 4.47
CA VAL A 78 12.71 -49.96 4.27
C VAL A 78 12.22 -49.69 2.85
N ASP A 79 12.13 -48.41 2.48
CA ASP A 79 11.74 -47.99 1.14
C ASP A 79 12.67 -46.86 0.67
N ARG A 80 13.79 -47.28 0.09
CA ARG A 80 14.88 -46.40 -0.37
C ARG A 80 14.43 -45.35 -1.38
N PHE A 81 13.47 -45.69 -2.25
CA PHE A 81 13.18 -44.87 -3.43
C PHE A 81 11.75 -44.32 -3.49
N GLY A 82 10.78 -44.88 -2.76
CA GLY A 82 9.38 -44.44 -2.82
C GLY A 82 8.69 -44.65 -4.19
N LEU A 83 9.41 -45.21 -5.16
CA LEU A 83 9.02 -45.34 -6.56
C LEU A 83 9.37 -46.74 -7.08
N PRO A 84 8.62 -47.27 -8.06
CA PRO A 84 8.92 -48.58 -8.66
C PRO A 84 10.33 -48.62 -9.24
N MET A 85 11.06 -49.71 -8.99
CA MET A 85 12.46 -49.85 -9.39
C MET A 85 12.67 -49.72 -10.89
N ALA A 86 11.69 -50.13 -11.71
CA ALA A 86 11.73 -49.97 -13.16
C ALA A 86 11.85 -48.49 -13.58
N ARG A 87 11.19 -47.58 -12.86
CA ARG A 87 11.23 -46.13 -13.11
C ARG A 87 12.55 -45.51 -12.65
N VAL A 88 13.03 -45.91 -11.47
CA VAL A 88 14.33 -45.50 -10.93
C VAL A 88 15.47 -45.90 -11.88
N ALA A 89 15.44 -47.15 -12.35
CA ALA A 89 16.47 -47.72 -13.22
C ALA A 89 16.45 -47.16 -14.66
N SER A 90 15.31 -46.67 -15.15
CA SER A 90 15.19 -46.16 -16.53
C SER A 90 15.34 -44.63 -16.60
N ASN A 91 14.59 -43.87 -15.79
CA ASN A 91 14.29 -42.46 -16.08
C ASN A 91 14.44 -41.48 -14.90
N PHE A 92 14.56 -41.93 -13.65
CA PHE A 92 14.60 -41.00 -12.49
C PHE A 92 15.41 -41.56 -11.31
N TYR A 93 16.74 -41.54 -11.43
CA TYR A 93 17.61 -41.98 -10.34
C TYR A 93 17.93 -40.80 -9.41
N VAL A 94 17.36 -40.85 -8.21
CA VAL A 94 17.63 -39.93 -7.11
C VAL A 94 17.71 -40.71 -5.80
N GLU A 95 18.38 -40.12 -4.80
CA GLU A 95 18.39 -40.62 -3.43
C GLU A 95 17.56 -39.67 -2.54
N TYR A 96 16.97 -40.24 -1.49
CA TYR A 96 16.25 -39.51 -0.42
C TYR A 96 17.02 -39.69 0.89
N PRO A 97 18.22 -39.09 1.00
CA PRO A 97 19.09 -39.31 2.13
C PRO A 97 18.45 -38.87 3.45
N LEU A 98 18.77 -39.63 4.50
CA LEU A 98 18.41 -39.38 5.89
C LEU A 98 19.69 -39.14 6.72
N ASP A 99 19.54 -38.47 7.85
CA ASP A 99 20.56 -38.35 8.90
C ASP A 99 21.93 -37.88 8.37
N GLY A 100 21.97 -36.92 7.46
CA GLY A 100 23.21 -36.21 7.12
C GLY A 100 23.79 -35.51 8.35
N GLY A 101 25.12 -35.52 8.49
CA GLY A 101 25.78 -34.82 9.59
C GLY A 101 26.08 -33.36 9.27
N ASP A 102 26.48 -32.64 10.30
CA ASP A 102 26.75 -31.19 10.24
C ASP A 102 28.08 -30.88 9.56
N ILE A 103 28.21 -29.66 9.04
CA ILE A 103 29.45 -29.14 8.46
C ILE A 103 29.84 -27.84 9.15
N SER A 104 31.06 -27.75 9.69
CA SER A 104 31.60 -26.51 10.26
C SER A 104 32.88 -26.05 9.61
N PHE A 105 32.92 -24.79 9.16
CA PHE A 105 34.13 -24.12 8.67
C PHE A 105 34.53 -22.99 9.61
N GLU A 106 35.79 -22.97 10.01
CA GLU A 106 36.39 -21.89 10.79
C GLU A 106 37.70 -21.46 10.14
N ALA A 107 37.76 -20.24 9.59
CA ALA A 107 38.94 -19.67 8.98
C ALA A 107 39.38 -18.41 9.74
N GLY A 108 40.62 -18.36 10.20
CA GLY A 108 41.18 -17.19 10.88
C GLY A 108 41.22 -15.93 9.99
N ARG A 109 41.15 -16.11 8.66
CA ARG A 109 41.13 -15.02 7.67
C ARG A 109 40.02 -15.22 6.63
N ASN A 110 40.30 -15.74 5.44
CA ASN A 110 39.32 -15.73 4.34
C ASN A 110 38.82 -17.13 4.00
N ILE A 111 37.60 -17.21 3.46
CA ILE A 111 37.12 -18.41 2.77
C ILE A 111 36.93 -18.05 1.29
N LYS A 112 37.69 -18.71 0.42
CA LYS A 112 37.59 -18.55 -1.02
C LYS A 112 36.98 -19.80 -1.64
N GLY A 113 35.69 -19.73 -1.93
CA GLY A 113 34.98 -20.72 -2.72
C GLY A 113 35.42 -20.72 -4.19
N ALA A 114 34.89 -21.68 -4.94
CA ALA A 114 35.08 -21.75 -6.37
C ALA A 114 33.81 -21.32 -7.10
N VAL A 115 33.99 -20.38 -8.02
CA VAL A 115 32.97 -19.92 -8.97
C VAL A 115 32.37 -21.13 -9.69
N THR A 116 31.07 -21.34 -9.52
CA THR A 116 30.34 -22.47 -10.10
C THR A 116 29.16 -21.99 -10.92
N ASN A 117 28.95 -22.63 -12.07
CA ASN A 117 27.75 -22.47 -12.90
C ASN A 117 26.75 -23.64 -12.70
N GLN A 118 27.04 -24.56 -11.76
CA GLN A 118 26.12 -25.64 -11.46
C GLN A 118 24.91 -25.09 -10.73
N ILE A 119 23.74 -25.55 -11.14
CA ILE A 119 22.45 -25.08 -10.63
C ILE A 119 21.81 -26.17 -9.78
N VAL A 120 20.90 -25.79 -8.88
CA VAL A 120 20.23 -26.75 -7.98
C VAL A 120 19.55 -27.86 -8.78
N SER A 121 18.94 -27.56 -9.93
CA SER A 121 18.30 -28.57 -10.80
C SER A 121 19.26 -29.50 -11.56
N ASP A 122 20.58 -29.34 -11.45
CA ASP A 122 21.56 -30.30 -12.00
C ASP A 122 21.81 -31.50 -11.06
N TRP A 123 21.41 -31.40 -9.79
CA TRP A 123 21.59 -32.45 -8.78
C TRP A 123 20.38 -32.65 -7.87
N LEU A 124 19.42 -31.71 -7.82
CA LEU A 124 18.12 -31.89 -7.17
C LEU A 124 17.08 -32.11 -8.26
N LEU A 125 16.91 -33.38 -8.62
CA LEU A 125 16.01 -33.75 -9.70
C LEU A 125 14.61 -33.94 -9.15
N ARG A 126 13.62 -33.66 -9.98
CA ARG A 126 12.21 -33.73 -9.61
C ARG A 126 11.34 -34.25 -10.74
N THR A 127 10.21 -34.81 -10.34
CA THR A 127 9.20 -35.36 -11.23
C THR A 127 7.81 -35.08 -10.65
N GLY A 128 6.82 -35.03 -11.53
CA GLY A 128 5.41 -34.89 -11.17
C GLY A 128 4.67 -34.09 -12.24
N ASN A 129 3.49 -34.57 -12.60
CA ASN A 129 2.50 -33.86 -13.42
C ASN A 129 1.09 -34.14 -12.90
N TRP A 130 0.99 -34.29 -11.58
CA TRP A 130 -0.24 -34.65 -10.89
C TRP A 130 -1.28 -33.55 -11.11
N SER A 131 -2.51 -33.96 -11.44
CA SER A 131 -3.63 -33.06 -11.63
C SER A 131 -4.78 -33.38 -10.68
N LYS A 132 -5.90 -32.67 -10.81
CA LYS A 132 -7.12 -32.94 -10.03
C LYS A 132 -8.00 -34.05 -10.65
N ASN A 133 -7.51 -34.77 -11.66
CA ASN A 133 -8.25 -35.85 -12.32
C ASN A 133 -8.39 -37.08 -11.41
N LEU A 134 -9.60 -37.58 -11.19
CA LEU A 134 -9.87 -38.71 -10.28
C LEU A 134 -9.19 -40.04 -10.64
N THR A 135 -8.86 -40.27 -11.92
CA THR A 135 -8.31 -41.56 -12.36
C THR A 135 -6.79 -41.60 -12.38
N HIS A 136 -6.13 -40.43 -12.33
CA HIS A 136 -4.67 -40.26 -12.35
C HIS A 136 -3.91 -41.11 -13.38
N THR A 137 -4.57 -41.48 -14.47
CA THR A 137 -4.02 -42.40 -15.48
C THR A 137 -2.95 -41.70 -16.30
N ASN A 138 -1.75 -42.28 -16.39
CA ASN A 138 -0.57 -41.65 -17.01
C ASN A 138 -0.08 -40.37 -16.30
N GLU A 139 -0.55 -40.11 -15.08
CA GLU A 139 0.03 -39.08 -14.22
C GLU A 139 1.16 -39.67 -13.39
N ARG A 140 2.15 -38.84 -13.10
CA ARG A 140 3.26 -39.21 -12.23
C ARG A 140 3.08 -38.57 -10.87
N PRO A 141 3.23 -39.36 -9.80
CA PRO A 141 3.33 -38.79 -8.47
C PRO A 141 4.48 -37.78 -8.40
N THR A 142 4.33 -36.84 -7.49
CA THR A 142 5.37 -35.84 -7.23
C THR A 142 6.48 -36.46 -6.40
N ALA A 143 7.73 -36.20 -6.77
CA ALA A 143 8.89 -36.54 -5.96
C ALA A 143 10.08 -35.64 -6.35
N TRP A 144 10.98 -35.38 -5.40
CA TRP A 144 12.25 -34.70 -5.67
C TRP A 144 13.35 -35.25 -4.78
N GLY A 145 14.54 -35.48 -5.33
CA GLY A 145 15.63 -36.10 -4.59
C GLY A 145 17.00 -35.75 -5.15
N VAL A 146 18.04 -36.14 -4.42
CA VAL A 146 19.42 -35.78 -4.73
C VAL A 146 20.03 -36.80 -5.69
N ALA A 147 20.43 -36.35 -6.86
CA ALA A 147 21.30 -37.06 -7.79
C ALA A 147 22.77 -36.76 -7.48
N ILE A 148 23.37 -37.55 -6.60
CA ILE A 148 24.78 -37.41 -6.15
C ILE A 148 25.79 -37.68 -7.30
N GLY A 149 25.32 -38.13 -8.46
CA GLY A 149 26.10 -38.25 -9.68
C GLY A 149 25.25 -38.40 -10.95
N THR A 150 25.90 -38.30 -12.10
CA THR A 150 25.30 -38.45 -13.42
C THR A 150 25.43 -39.90 -13.89
N ARG A 151 24.33 -40.49 -14.40
CA ARG A 151 24.35 -41.86 -14.91
C ARG A 151 25.00 -41.95 -16.30
N VAL A 152 26.10 -42.69 -16.39
CA VAL A 152 26.84 -42.97 -17.63
C VAL A 152 26.87 -44.47 -17.86
N GLY A 153 26.03 -44.96 -18.79
CA GLY A 153 25.77 -46.39 -18.94
C GLY A 153 25.15 -46.98 -17.67
N SER A 154 25.75 -48.05 -17.14
CA SER A 154 25.36 -48.68 -15.88
C SER A 154 26.01 -48.05 -14.63
N ASN A 155 26.88 -47.04 -14.80
CA ASN A 155 27.65 -46.43 -13.72
C ASN A 155 27.07 -45.06 -13.32
N ILE A 156 27.28 -44.66 -12.07
CA ILE A 156 27.00 -43.31 -11.56
C ILE A 156 28.32 -42.58 -11.37
N VAL A 157 28.53 -41.48 -12.09
CA VAL A 157 29.73 -40.63 -11.99
C VAL A 157 29.42 -39.43 -11.09
N PRO A 158 30.07 -39.28 -9.93
CA PRO A 158 29.78 -38.16 -9.03
C PRO A 158 30.02 -36.80 -9.69
N ASP A 159 29.02 -35.91 -9.65
CA ASP A 159 28.98 -34.66 -10.44
C ASP A 159 28.47 -33.47 -9.63
N TYR A 160 28.52 -33.54 -8.31
CA TYR A 160 28.23 -32.39 -7.45
C TYR A 160 29.41 -31.39 -7.43
N ARG A 161 29.10 -30.09 -7.58
CA ARG A 161 30.02 -28.96 -7.86
C ARG A 161 29.58 -27.63 -7.19
N GLN A 162 28.70 -27.65 -6.20
CA GLN A 162 28.23 -26.43 -5.50
C GLN A 162 28.88 -26.26 -4.12
N ASN A 163 30.21 -26.10 -4.10
CA ASN A 163 31.06 -25.93 -2.91
C ASN A 163 30.63 -26.76 -1.68
N VAL A 164 29.75 -26.23 -0.81
CA VAL A 164 29.34 -26.86 0.46
C VAL A 164 27.89 -27.33 0.41
N GLY A 165 27.61 -28.57 0.84
CA GLY A 165 26.23 -29.06 0.92
C GLY A 165 25.94 -30.08 2.01
N ALA A 166 24.84 -29.86 2.75
CA ALA A 166 24.27 -30.83 3.68
C ALA A 166 23.15 -31.62 2.97
N LEU A 167 23.54 -32.47 2.01
CA LEU A 167 22.62 -33.09 1.06
C LEU A 167 21.69 -34.12 1.71
N GLY A 168 22.08 -34.68 2.85
CA GLY A 168 21.29 -35.61 3.67
C GLY A 168 20.52 -34.97 4.82
N GLY A 169 20.48 -33.63 4.88
CA GLY A 169 20.15 -32.86 6.06
C GLY A 169 21.36 -32.61 6.96
N GLY A 170 21.14 -31.81 8.01
CA GLY A 170 22.18 -31.34 8.93
C GLY A 170 22.41 -29.83 8.82
N ASP A 171 23.04 -29.26 9.85
CA ASP A 171 23.32 -27.83 9.93
C ASP A 171 24.69 -27.49 9.31
N ILE A 172 24.80 -26.29 8.73
CA ILE A 172 26.06 -25.76 8.21
C ILE A 172 26.42 -24.49 8.98
N LYS A 173 27.60 -24.49 9.61
CA LYS A 173 28.15 -23.33 10.30
C LYS A 173 29.44 -22.86 9.61
N ILE A 174 29.50 -21.60 9.19
CA ILE A 174 30.66 -21.02 8.50
C ILE A 174 31.10 -19.76 9.24
N ALA A 175 32.38 -19.69 9.61
CA ALA A 175 33.00 -18.53 10.22
C ALA A 175 34.31 -18.17 9.51
N ALA A 176 34.45 -16.90 9.12
CA ALA A 176 35.68 -16.34 8.58
C ALA A 176 36.04 -15.05 9.31
N GLY A 177 37.29 -14.89 9.77
CA GLY A 177 37.78 -13.64 10.36
C GLY A 177 37.81 -12.45 9.39
N GLY A 178 37.74 -12.72 8.09
CA GLY A 178 37.75 -11.77 6.98
C GLY A 178 36.66 -12.07 5.97
N THR A 179 37.01 -12.07 4.68
CA THR A 179 36.06 -12.11 3.56
C THR A 179 35.73 -13.55 3.15
N ILE A 180 34.45 -13.79 2.85
CA ILE A 180 33.99 -15.00 2.18
C ILE A 180 33.68 -14.63 0.72
N SER A 181 34.30 -15.30 -0.25
CA SER A 181 34.10 -14.99 -1.67
C SER A 181 33.79 -16.23 -2.49
N ASP A 182 32.80 -16.12 -3.37
CA ASP A 182 32.38 -17.11 -4.37
C ASP A 182 32.03 -18.47 -3.77
N LEU A 183 31.54 -18.48 -2.52
CA LEU A 183 31.13 -19.67 -1.81
C LEU A 183 29.63 -19.89 -1.99
N SER A 184 29.25 -21.05 -2.51
CA SER A 184 27.85 -21.50 -2.54
C SER A 184 27.58 -22.52 -1.43
N VAL A 185 26.42 -22.44 -0.81
CA VAL A 185 26.03 -23.30 0.31
C VAL A 185 24.62 -23.81 0.07
N VAL A 186 24.41 -25.12 0.18
CA VAL A 186 23.12 -25.73 -0.11
C VAL A 186 22.66 -26.71 0.98
N ILE A 187 21.43 -26.53 1.45
CA ILE A 187 20.76 -27.39 2.42
C ILE A 187 19.37 -27.71 1.84
N PRO A 188 19.27 -28.74 0.98
CA PRO A 188 18.02 -29.11 0.34
C PRO A 188 17.10 -29.91 1.27
N THR A 189 15.81 -29.92 0.96
CA THR A 189 14.95 -31.05 1.33
C THR A 189 14.85 -32.05 0.19
N THR A 190 14.45 -33.28 0.50
CA THR A 190 13.99 -34.26 -0.48
C THR A 190 12.55 -34.65 -0.19
N GLY A 191 11.78 -34.93 -1.23
CA GLY A 191 10.39 -35.33 -1.16
C GLY A 191 10.22 -36.74 -1.71
N LYS A 192 10.22 -37.72 -0.82
CA LYS A 192 10.01 -39.14 -1.16
C LYS A 192 8.53 -39.43 -1.30
N GLN A 193 8.11 -40.00 -2.43
CA GLN A 193 6.70 -40.38 -2.63
C GLN A 193 6.34 -41.56 -1.72
N ILE A 194 5.20 -41.46 -1.03
CA ILE A 194 4.64 -42.49 -0.14
C ILE A 194 3.16 -42.80 -0.43
N GLY A 195 2.60 -42.20 -1.48
CA GLY A 195 1.20 -42.38 -1.86
C GLY A 195 0.87 -43.80 -2.32
N GLN A 196 -0.42 -44.10 -2.30
CA GLN A 196 -0.93 -45.45 -2.56
C GLN A 196 -0.78 -45.82 -4.04
N ARG A 197 -0.13 -46.95 -4.33
CA ARG A 197 -0.01 -47.50 -5.70
C ARG A 197 -1.28 -48.25 -6.12
N VAL A 198 -1.58 -48.22 -7.42
CA VAL A 198 -2.70 -48.99 -8.00
C VAL A 198 -2.44 -50.50 -7.89
N ALA A 199 -1.32 -51.00 -8.44
CA ALA A 199 -0.87 -52.37 -8.26
C ALA A 199 0.49 -52.43 -7.56
N PRO A 200 0.56 -52.42 -6.21
CA PRO A 200 1.82 -52.38 -5.47
C PRO A 200 2.74 -53.60 -5.75
N ASN A 201 2.17 -54.72 -6.19
CA ASN A 201 2.92 -55.94 -6.49
C ASN A 201 3.35 -56.08 -7.96
N ASP A 202 2.87 -55.22 -8.87
CA ASP A 202 3.30 -55.22 -10.27
C ASP A 202 4.42 -54.18 -10.47
N PRO A 203 5.66 -54.59 -10.80
CA PRO A 203 6.77 -53.66 -11.01
C PRO A 203 6.66 -52.84 -12.30
N ASN A 204 5.78 -53.23 -13.23
CA ASN A 204 5.53 -52.49 -14.48
C ASN A 204 4.42 -51.44 -14.33
N ASP A 205 3.57 -51.57 -13.31
CA ASP A 205 2.53 -50.58 -13.02
C ASP A 205 3.13 -49.40 -12.25
N GLN A 206 3.14 -48.24 -12.90
CA GLN A 206 3.66 -46.99 -12.35
C GLN A 206 2.56 -46.04 -11.87
N ASN A 207 1.29 -46.47 -11.87
CA ASN A 207 0.15 -45.64 -11.50
C ASN A 207 -0.03 -45.56 -9.98
N TYR A 208 -0.54 -44.40 -9.54
CA TYR A 208 -0.82 -44.07 -8.14
C TYR A 208 -2.27 -43.62 -8.00
N LEU A 209 -2.85 -43.89 -6.83
CA LEU A 209 -4.16 -43.42 -6.39
C LEU A 209 -4.07 -42.10 -5.63
N THR A 210 -2.98 -41.89 -4.90
CA THR A 210 -2.74 -40.66 -4.13
C THR A 210 -1.34 -40.08 -4.42
N ASN A 211 -1.21 -38.76 -4.29
CA ASN A 211 0.07 -38.04 -4.38
C ASN A 211 0.44 -37.52 -3.00
N GLU A 212 1.23 -38.30 -2.27
CA GLU A 212 1.65 -37.99 -0.91
C GLU A 212 3.17 -38.01 -0.82
N VAL A 213 3.76 -36.93 -0.34
CA VAL A 213 5.21 -36.77 -0.30
C VAL A 213 5.67 -36.64 1.13
N GLN A 214 6.57 -37.53 1.53
CA GLN A 214 7.34 -37.43 2.76
C GLN A 214 8.54 -36.51 2.53
N VAL A 215 8.53 -35.34 3.17
CA VAL A 215 9.64 -34.40 3.10
C VAL A 215 10.66 -34.74 4.18
N ASN A 216 11.93 -34.91 3.77
CA ASN A 216 13.07 -35.21 4.62
C ASN A 216 14.22 -34.22 4.34
N GLY A 217 15.24 -34.20 5.20
CA GLY A 217 16.40 -33.31 5.06
C GLY A 217 16.12 -31.93 5.65
N GLY A 218 16.65 -30.88 5.02
CA GLY A 218 16.65 -29.53 5.58
C GLY A 218 17.68 -29.36 6.70
N GLY A 219 17.69 -28.17 7.30
CA GLY A 219 18.66 -27.77 8.30
C GLY A 219 18.88 -26.26 8.31
N ASN A 220 19.78 -25.79 9.17
CA ASN A 220 20.08 -24.39 9.36
C ASN A 220 21.45 -24.01 8.79
N LEU A 221 21.52 -22.84 8.16
CA LEU A 221 22.77 -22.19 7.79
C LEU A 221 23.06 -21.07 8.80
N GLN A 222 24.21 -21.13 9.45
CA GLN A 222 24.78 -20.00 10.20
C GLN A 222 26.08 -19.56 9.53
N LEU A 223 26.17 -18.31 9.09
CA LEU A 223 27.35 -17.75 8.44
C LEU A 223 27.77 -16.46 9.13
N ASN A 224 29.03 -16.38 9.55
CA ASN A 224 29.65 -15.19 10.13
C ASN A 224 30.90 -14.79 9.32
N ALA A 225 30.93 -13.56 8.82
CA ALA A 225 32.09 -13.01 8.11
C ALA A 225 32.58 -11.72 8.80
N GLY A 226 33.85 -11.68 9.20
CA GLY A 226 34.49 -10.47 9.74
C GLY A 226 34.78 -9.40 8.69
N GLY A 227 34.72 -9.75 7.40
CA GLY A 227 34.79 -8.86 6.25
C GLY A 227 33.52 -8.91 5.41
N ASP A 228 33.67 -8.95 4.09
CA ASP A 228 32.55 -9.00 3.15
C ASP A 228 32.11 -10.45 2.85
N VAL A 229 30.89 -10.62 2.35
CA VAL A 229 30.46 -11.82 1.62
C VAL A 229 30.24 -11.44 0.15
N LYS A 230 30.93 -12.13 -0.76
CA LYS A 230 30.96 -11.78 -2.19
C LYS A 230 30.49 -12.93 -3.06
N GLY A 231 29.43 -12.72 -3.85
CA GLY A 231 28.87 -13.71 -4.77
C GLY A 231 28.38 -15.00 -4.07
N GLY A 232 28.21 -16.05 -4.86
CA GLY A 232 27.70 -17.35 -4.39
C GLY A 232 26.19 -17.50 -4.48
N MET A 233 25.73 -18.75 -4.35
CA MET A 233 24.32 -19.11 -4.24
C MET A 233 24.08 -19.78 -2.89
N PHE A 234 23.12 -19.27 -2.14
CA PHE A 234 22.74 -19.79 -0.82
C PHE A 234 21.37 -20.41 -0.92
N TYR A 235 21.29 -21.74 -0.87
CA TYR A 235 20.04 -22.50 -0.93
C TYR A 235 19.71 -23.14 0.41
N VAL A 236 18.57 -22.80 1.00
CA VAL A 236 18.03 -23.48 2.19
C VAL A 236 16.54 -23.79 1.98
N ASP A 237 16.14 -25.00 2.31
CA ASP A 237 14.75 -25.47 2.33
C ASP A 237 14.51 -26.24 3.64
N GLY A 238 13.34 -26.08 4.27
CA GLY A 238 12.98 -26.76 5.52
C GLY A 238 13.78 -26.29 6.76
N GLY A 239 14.13 -25.00 6.85
CA GLY A 239 14.95 -24.48 7.94
C GLY A 239 15.20 -22.97 7.89
N THR A 240 16.31 -22.52 8.47
CA THR A 240 16.66 -21.09 8.53
C THR A 240 18.07 -20.81 8.00
N ALA A 241 18.28 -19.62 7.41
CA ALA A 241 19.59 -19.13 7.02
C ALA A 241 19.87 -17.80 7.73
N SER A 242 20.86 -17.78 8.63
CA SER A 242 21.33 -16.59 9.34
C SER A 242 22.72 -16.19 8.84
N LEU A 243 22.83 -15.02 8.21
CA LEU A 243 24.10 -14.47 7.71
C LEU A 243 24.41 -13.17 8.47
N ASN A 244 25.49 -13.17 9.25
CA ASN A 244 26.02 -11.98 9.93
C ASN A 244 27.33 -11.56 9.26
N VAL A 245 27.31 -10.41 8.60
CA VAL A 245 28.43 -9.91 7.79
C VAL A 245 28.89 -8.57 8.37
N ALA A 246 30.11 -8.48 8.89
CA ALA A 246 30.61 -7.22 9.44
C ALA A 246 30.87 -6.16 8.34
N GLY A 247 31.20 -6.61 7.13
CA GLY A 247 31.32 -5.78 5.93
C GLY A 247 30.02 -5.70 5.12
N SER A 248 30.13 -5.88 3.81
CA SER A 248 29.02 -5.83 2.86
C SER A 248 28.70 -7.19 2.23
N LEU A 249 27.45 -7.40 1.80
CA LEU A 249 27.05 -8.48 0.91
C LEU A 249 27.05 -7.95 -0.54
N LEU A 250 28.00 -8.37 -1.38
CA LEU A 250 28.29 -7.74 -2.69
C LEU A 250 28.56 -8.77 -3.80
N ALA A 251 28.76 -8.27 -5.01
CA ALA A 251 29.11 -9.08 -6.16
C ALA A 251 30.42 -9.86 -6.00
N GLY A 252 30.39 -11.10 -6.48
CA GLY A 252 31.54 -12.01 -6.53
C GLY A 252 32.40 -11.84 -7.78
N SER A 253 33.30 -12.79 -7.99
CA SER A 253 34.19 -12.79 -9.16
C SER A 253 33.56 -13.41 -10.41
N PHE A 254 32.33 -13.96 -10.33
CA PHE A 254 31.60 -14.48 -11.48
C PHE A 254 31.26 -13.36 -12.47
N LYS A 255 31.64 -13.54 -13.74
CA LYS A 255 31.37 -12.58 -14.84
C LYS A 255 30.84 -13.32 -16.08
N THR A 256 29.85 -12.76 -16.74
CA THR A 256 29.38 -13.21 -18.07
C THR A 256 29.50 -12.08 -19.10
N ALA A 257 29.24 -12.38 -20.37
CA ALA A 257 29.17 -11.36 -21.42
C ALA A 257 27.99 -10.37 -21.20
N GLY A 258 26.91 -10.81 -20.53
CA GLY A 258 25.70 -10.01 -20.27
C GLY A 258 25.65 -9.35 -18.89
N ALA A 259 26.32 -9.91 -17.88
CA ALA A 259 26.39 -9.40 -16.52
C ALA A 259 27.85 -9.28 -16.04
N LYS A 260 28.30 -8.05 -15.76
CA LYS A 260 29.71 -7.77 -15.46
C LYS A 260 30.19 -8.35 -14.13
N GLU A 261 29.33 -8.38 -13.12
CA GLU A 261 29.55 -8.96 -11.79
C GLU A 261 28.21 -9.40 -11.20
N ILE A 262 28.17 -10.51 -10.47
CA ILE A 262 26.93 -11.13 -9.96
C ILE A 262 26.88 -11.03 -8.44
N ASN A 263 25.82 -10.41 -7.92
CA ASN A 263 25.51 -10.38 -6.49
C ASN A 263 25.10 -11.78 -6.00
N PRO A 264 25.07 -12.02 -4.68
CA PRO A 264 24.62 -13.31 -4.17
C PRO A 264 23.18 -13.62 -4.59
N ILE A 265 22.95 -14.88 -4.95
CA ILE A 265 21.61 -15.40 -5.26
C ILE A 265 21.07 -16.07 -4.01
N LEU A 266 19.90 -15.63 -3.56
CA LEU A 266 19.18 -16.25 -2.46
C LEU A 266 18.19 -17.27 -3.04
N ALA A 267 18.52 -18.55 -2.95
CA ALA A 267 17.63 -19.63 -3.33
C ALA A 267 16.86 -20.06 -2.08
N VAL A 268 15.54 -19.88 -2.08
CA VAL A 268 14.70 -20.06 -0.90
C VAL A 268 13.67 -21.14 -1.19
N GLY A 269 13.59 -22.16 -0.34
CA GLY A 269 12.47 -23.11 -0.33
C GLY A 269 11.40 -22.71 0.69
N ASP A 270 10.93 -23.69 1.45
CA ASP A 270 10.13 -23.46 2.65
C ASP A 270 11.06 -23.09 3.83
N ALA A 271 11.64 -21.89 3.78
CA ALA A 271 12.69 -21.46 4.69
C ALA A 271 12.64 -19.95 5.00
N LYS A 272 13.35 -19.56 6.06
CA LYS A 272 13.51 -18.15 6.48
C LYS A 272 14.96 -17.70 6.37
N PHE A 273 15.20 -16.63 5.64
CA PHE A 273 16.52 -15.98 5.54
C PHE A 273 16.55 -14.73 6.41
N GLN A 274 17.58 -14.60 7.23
CA GLN A 274 17.87 -13.45 8.09
C GLN A 274 19.30 -13.00 7.82
N ILE A 275 19.45 -11.86 7.14
CA ILE A 275 20.74 -11.36 6.71
C ILE A 275 20.97 -10.00 7.37
N THR A 276 22.03 -9.89 8.16
CA THR A 276 22.50 -8.63 8.74
C THR A 276 23.88 -8.30 8.19
N ALA A 277 24.03 -7.11 7.60
CA ALA A 277 25.31 -6.59 7.14
C ALA A 277 25.65 -5.27 7.85
N GLY A 278 26.92 -5.11 8.25
CA GLY A 278 27.41 -3.85 8.81
C GLY A 278 27.30 -2.71 7.80
N LYS A 279 27.51 -2.99 6.52
CA LYS A 279 27.45 -2.04 5.40
C LYS A 279 26.40 -2.50 4.38
N ASP A 280 26.67 -2.33 3.09
CA ASP A 280 25.69 -2.55 2.01
C ASP A 280 25.26 -4.01 1.88
N ILE A 281 23.99 -4.21 1.52
CA ILE A 281 23.44 -5.48 1.04
C ILE A 281 23.05 -5.29 -0.42
N ALA A 282 23.60 -6.10 -1.33
CA ALA A 282 23.14 -6.22 -2.69
C ALA A 282 22.82 -7.68 -3.00
N VAL A 283 21.59 -7.95 -3.44
CA VAL A 283 21.13 -9.30 -3.82
C VAL A 283 20.85 -9.33 -5.32
N GLN A 284 21.26 -10.40 -5.99
CA GLN A 284 21.03 -10.56 -7.43
C GLN A 284 19.55 -10.82 -7.72
N SER A 285 19.02 -11.87 -7.09
CA SER A 285 17.60 -12.23 -7.11
C SER A 285 17.30 -13.18 -5.94
N ILE A 286 16.02 -13.24 -5.57
CA ILE A 286 15.46 -14.22 -4.64
C ILE A 286 14.62 -15.19 -5.47
N ILE A 287 14.96 -16.48 -5.47
CA ILE A 287 14.33 -17.47 -6.34
C ILE A 287 13.95 -18.74 -5.59
N ASP A 288 12.96 -19.46 -6.10
CA ASP A 288 12.74 -20.86 -5.74
C ASP A 288 13.43 -21.76 -6.78
N PRO A 289 14.40 -22.61 -6.40
CA PRO A 289 15.06 -23.48 -7.35
C PRO A 289 14.14 -24.57 -7.96
N MET A 290 12.98 -24.85 -7.36
CA MET A 290 12.03 -25.87 -7.86
C MET A 290 11.25 -25.41 -9.10
N VAL A 291 11.36 -24.14 -9.49
CA VAL A 291 10.84 -23.66 -10.78
C VAL A 291 11.88 -23.64 -11.90
N LEU A 292 13.17 -23.84 -11.57
CA LEU A 292 14.27 -23.82 -12.55
C LEU A 292 14.23 -25.01 -13.50
N PRO A 293 14.40 -24.84 -14.82
CA PRO A 293 14.47 -25.98 -15.73
C PRO A 293 15.51 -27.03 -15.34
N GLN A 294 15.18 -28.29 -15.60
CA GLN A 294 16.08 -29.42 -15.39
C GLN A 294 16.82 -29.75 -16.68
N ALA A 295 18.12 -29.98 -16.58
CA ALA A 295 18.96 -30.26 -17.75
C ALA A 295 18.65 -31.68 -18.32
N PRO A 296 18.34 -31.83 -19.62
CA PRO A 296 17.95 -33.14 -20.19
C PRO A 296 19.03 -34.22 -20.04
N ASN A 297 20.31 -33.83 -20.04
CA ASN A 297 21.45 -34.75 -19.87
C ASN A 297 21.49 -35.41 -18.48
N LYS A 298 20.76 -34.87 -17.49
CA LYS A 298 20.59 -35.48 -16.17
C LYS A 298 19.58 -36.63 -16.17
N LYS A 299 18.94 -36.90 -17.31
CA LYS A 299 17.84 -37.86 -17.47
C LYS A 299 16.79 -37.68 -16.36
N PRO A 300 16.21 -36.47 -16.19
CA PRO A 300 14.99 -36.35 -15.41
C PRO A 300 13.87 -37.11 -16.13
N ASP A 301 12.84 -37.57 -15.39
CA ASP A 301 11.76 -38.35 -15.99
C ASP A 301 11.05 -37.54 -17.09
N LEU A 302 10.51 -36.35 -16.75
CA LEU A 302 10.20 -35.21 -17.63
C LEU A 302 10.16 -33.92 -16.78
N ALA A 303 9.76 -32.80 -17.38
CA ALA A 303 9.55 -31.53 -16.66
C ALA A 303 8.56 -31.68 -15.50
N SER A 304 8.85 -30.98 -14.41
CA SER A 304 8.02 -30.83 -13.23
C SER A 304 8.37 -29.49 -12.59
N ILE A 305 7.39 -28.61 -12.45
CA ILE A 305 7.58 -27.21 -12.03
C ILE A 305 6.61 -26.96 -10.89
N PHE A 306 7.14 -26.53 -9.74
CA PHE A 306 6.35 -26.16 -8.58
C PHE A 306 7.15 -25.27 -7.64
N PHE A 307 6.44 -24.50 -6.80
CA PHE A 307 7.04 -23.78 -5.69
C PHE A 307 7.05 -24.64 -4.42
N ARG A 308 8.06 -24.44 -3.59
CA ARG A 308 8.20 -24.87 -2.20
C ARG A 308 7.80 -23.78 -1.22
N TYR A 309 7.62 -22.54 -1.67
CA TYR A 309 7.17 -21.44 -0.81
C TYR A 309 5.89 -21.80 -0.05
N SER A 310 5.89 -21.42 1.23
CA SER A 310 4.74 -21.48 2.11
C SER A 310 4.40 -20.07 2.62
N GLU A 311 3.37 -19.98 3.47
CA GLU A 311 3.09 -18.74 4.20
C GLU A 311 4.23 -18.30 5.14
N ALA A 312 5.09 -19.24 5.55
CA ALA A 312 6.21 -19.00 6.45
C ALA A 312 7.52 -18.64 5.73
N SER A 313 7.60 -18.82 4.41
CA SER A 313 8.77 -18.47 3.62
C SER A 313 9.03 -16.96 3.66
N GLU A 314 10.22 -16.56 4.14
CA GLU A 314 10.56 -15.16 4.41
C GLU A 314 12.01 -14.83 4.05
N VAL A 315 12.24 -13.61 3.55
CA VAL A 315 13.58 -13.00 3.49
C VAL A 315 13.57 -11.70 4.28
N ASN A 316 14.49 -11.58 5.24
CA ASN A 316 14.73 -10.39 6.04
C ASN A 316 16.17 -9.89 5.81
N LEU A 317 16.31 -8.65 5.35
CA LEU A 317 17.57 -7.98 5.05
C LEU A 317 17.74 -6.77 5.96
N THR A 318 18.83 -6.69 6.72
CA THR A 318 19.14 -5.55 7.60
C THR A 318 20.54 -5.04 7.31
N SER A 319 20.65 -3.82 6.78
CA SER A 319 21.91 -3.08 6.65
C SER A 319 22.01 -2.05 7.78
N LEU A 320 23.11 -2.09 8.54
CA LEU A 320 23.31 -1.20 9.69
C LEU A 320 23.74 0.21 9.27
N THR A 321 24.73 0.34 8.38
CA THR A 321 25.25 1.65 7.95
C THR A 321 25.16 1.91 6.45
N GLY A 322 24.69 0.93 5.67
CA GLY A 322 24.67 0.98 4.21
C GLY A 322 23.26 0.93 3.62
N LYS A 323 23.20 0.67 2.32
CA LYS A 323 21.93 0.51 1.58
C LYS A 323 21.57 -0.95 1.37
N VAL A 324 20.28 -1.21 1.10
CA VAL A 324 19.78 -2.50 0.62
C VAL A 324 19.40 -2.35 -0.86
N LYS A 325 20.03 -3.13 -1.73
CA LYS A 325 19.75 -3.17 -3.17
C LYS A 325 19.12 -4.52 -3.54
N LEU A 326 17.86 -4.46 -3.97
CA LEU A 326 17.10 -5.58 -4.49
C LEU A 326 17.25 -5.62 -6.01
N GLY A 327 18.09 -6.53 -6.49
CA GLY A 327 18.40 -6.69 -7.92
C GLY A 327 17.19 -7.13 -8.73
N ASN A 328 16.56 -8.23 -8.32
CA ASN A 328 15.50 -8.94 -9.07
C ASN A 328 15.87 -9.20 -10.55
N ASP A 329 17.17 -9.30 -10.83
CA ASP A 329 17.70 -9.40 -12.18
C ASP A 329 17.72 -10.88 -12.61
N VAL A 330 16.53 -11.33 -13.05
CA VAL A 330 16.29 -12.67 -13.60
C VAL A 330 17.14 -12.93 -14.84
N SER A 331 17.46 -11.89 -15.64
CA SER A 331 18.31 -12.05 -16.82
C SER A 331 19.74 -12.43 -16.41
N GLY A 332 20.31 -11.72 -15.43
CA GLY A 332 21.62 -12.02 -14.87
C GLY A 332 21.67 -13.41 -14.23
N VAL A 333 20.58 -13.85 -13.57
CA VAL A 333 20.48 -15.25 -13.10
C VAL A 333 20.57 -16.20 -14.29
N ILE A 334 19.72 -16.06 -15.32
CA ILE A 334 19.72 -16.95 -16.49
C ILE A 334 21.10 -17.00 -17.17
N ASP A 335 21.78 -15.86 -17.29
CA ASP A 335 23.14 -15.78 -17.84
C ASP A 335 24.13 -16.61 -17.03
N VAL A 336 24.05 -16.57 -15.69
CA VAL A 336 24.86 -17.42 -14.80
C VAL A 336 24.57 -18.90 -15.02
N LEU A 337 23.28 -19.28 -15.07
CA LEU A 337 22.87 -20.69 -15.22
C LEU A 337 23.29 -21.31 -16.56
N ASN A 338 23.38 -20.47 -17.61
CA ASN A 338 23.76 -20.88 -18.96
C ASN A 338 25.25 -20.67 -19.29
N ASN A 339 26.00 -19.99 -18.42
CA ASN A 339 27.42 -19.71 -18.65
C ASN A 339 28.20 -21.02 -18.90
N GLN A 340 28.98 -21.08 -20.00
CA GLN A 340 29.82 -22.22 -20.37
C GLN A 340 29.11 -23.59 -20.43
N ARG A 341 27.77 -23.61 -20.54
CA ARG A 341 27.01 -24.87 -20.68
C ARG A 341 27.09 -25.36 -22.13
N GLY A 342 27.46 -26.62 -22.33
CA GLY A 342 27.58 -27.22 -23.67
C GLY A 342 26.25 -27.24 -24.46
N SER A 343 25.12 -27.19 -23.76
CA SER A 343 23.79 -26.97 -24.35
C SER A 343 22.99 -26.04 -23.44
N PRO A 344 22.75 -24.78 -23.84
CA PRO A 344 21.99 -23.84 -23.03
C PRO A 344 20.59 -24.36 -22.70
N ILE A 345 20.14 -24.05 -21.49
CA ILE A 345 18.78 -24.25 -21.03
C ILE A 345 17.93 -23.08 -21.54
N ALA A 346 16.79 -23.40 -22.15
CA ALA A 346 15.83 -22.40 -22.61
C ALA A 346 14.94 -21.91 -21.46
N PHE A 347 14.87 -20.59 -21.28
CA PHE A 347 13.97 -19.91 -20.35
C PHE A 347 12.96 -19.08 -21.15
N VAL A 348 11.84 -19.71 -21.54
CA VAL A 348 10.76 -19.06 -22.30
C VAL A 348 9.45 -19.09 -21.50
N GLY A 349 8.65 -18.02 -21.61
CA GLY A 349 7.37 -17.86 -20.90
C GLY A 349 7.50 -18.13 -19.40
N ALA A 350 6.64 -19.00 -18.87
CA ALA A 350 6.57 -19.39 -17.46
C ALA A 350 7.91 -19.81 -16.82
N ALA A 351 8.86 -20.36 -17.59
CA ALA A 351 10.18 -20.72 -17.09
C ALA A 351 10.97 -19.50 -16.59
N ARG A 352 10.78 -18.36 -17.26
CA ARG A 352 11.37 -17.08 -16.91
C ARG A 352 10.52 -16.34 -15.88
N ASP A 353 9.20 -16.32 -16.10
CA ASP A 353 8.28 -15.54 -15.25
C ASP A 353 8.19 -16.08 -13.82
N SER A 354 8.33 -17.40 -13.62
CA SER A 354 8.36 -17.98 -12.27
C SER A 354 9.58 -17.57 -11.44
N LEU A 355 10.66 -17.08 -12.07
CA LEU A 355 11.88 -16.63 -11.37
C LEU A 355 11.78 -15.23 -10.80
N SER A 356 10.76 -14.44 -11.16
CA SER A 356 10.49 -13.14 -10.52
C SER A 356 9.61 -13.27 -9.28
N VAL A 357 9.21 -14.51 -8.92
CA VAL A 357 8.39 -14.79 -7.75
C VAL A 357 9.28 -15.00 -6.53
N ALA A 358 9.20 -14.05 -5.60
CA ALA A 358 9.83 -14.08 -4.29
C ALA A 358 8.92 -14.73 -3.24
N PRO A 359 9.44 -15.06 -2.05
CA PRO A 359 8.68 -15.63 -0.94
C PRO A 359 7.47 -14.79 -0.51
N ALA A 360 6.61 -15.40 0.29
CA ALA A 360 5.39 -14.78 0.82
C ALA A 360 5.66 -13.55 1.69
N SER A 361 6.84 -13.45 2.32
CA SER A 361 7.24 -12.30 3.13
C SER A 361 8.62 -11.76 2.73
N LEU A 362 8.72 -10.43 2.64
CA LEU A 362 9.96 -9.70 2.39
C LEU A 362 10.06 -8.52 3.35
N LYS A 363 11.16 -8.47 4.10
CA LYS A 363 11.50 -7.38 5.00
C LYS A 363 12.86 -6.81 4.64
N ALA A 364 12.95 -5.50 4.49
CA ALA A 364 14.21 -4.81 4.21
C ALA A 364 14.35 -3.56 5.07
N TYR A 365 15.45 -3.49 5.83
CA TYR A 365 15.79 -2.40 6.73
C TYR A 365 17.17 -1.85 6.36
N ALA A 366 17.22 -0.61 5.87
CA ALA A 366 18.46 0.15 5.66
C ALA A 366 18.56 1.23 6.75
N LEU A 367 19.12 0.87 7.90
CA LEU A 367 19.05 1.69 9.13
C LEU A 367 19.79 3.03 9.04
N ASN A 368 20.65 3.20 8.03
CA ASN A 368 21.33 4.48 7.74
C ASN A 368 21.48 4.77 6.24
N GLY A 369 20.76 4.04 5.39
CA GLY A 369 20.92 4.12 3.93
C GLY A 369 19.60 4.06 3.18
N ASP A 370 19.71 3.79 1.89
CA ASP A 370 18.59 3.70 0.97
C ASP A 370 18.12 2.24 0.79
N ILE A 371 16.88 2.06 0.35
CA ILE A 371 16.42 0.84 -0.32
C ILE A 371 16.28 1.12 -1.81
N VAL A 372 16.90 0.29 -2.65
CA VAL A 372 16.90 0.45 -4.10
C VAL A 372 16.32 -0.79 -4.78
N PHE A 373 15.25 -0.61 -5.55
CA PHE A 373 14.69 -1.64 -6.42
C PHE A 373 15.22 -1.46 -7.85
N ASN A 374 15.91 -2.46 -8.38
CA ASN A 374 16.44 -2.40 -9.75
C ASN A 374 15.44 -2.90 -10.80
N ASP A 375 14.70 -3.96 -10.47
CA ASP A 375 13.68 -4.57 -11.31
C ASP A 375 12.44 -4.95 -10.47
N SER A 376 11.34 -5.26 -11.17
CA SER A 376 10.06 -5.64 -10.58
C SER A 376 10.15 -6.89 -9.70
N LEU A 377 9.29 -6.97 -8.69
CA LEU A 377 9.22 -8.04 -7.71
C LEU A 377 7.77 -8.49 -7.54
N ILE A 378 7.52 -9.81 -7.55
CA ILE A 378 6.20 -10.37 -7.25
C ILE A 378 6.35 -11.33 -6.06
N MET A 379 5.60 -11.12 -5.00
CA MET A 379 5.60 -11.99 -3.82
C MET A 379 4.56 -13.08 -3.96
N TYR A 380 4.91 -14.29 -3.51
CA TYR A 380 4.03 -15.44 -3.52
C TYR A 380 2.74 -15.16 -2.73
N PRO A 381 1.54 -15.53 -3.24
CA PRO A 381 0.29 -15.30 -2.54
C PRO A 381 0.21 -16.07 -1.22
N SER A 382 -0.25 -15.42 -0.16
CA SER A 382 -0.32 -15.98 1.19
C SER A 382 -1.45 -15.32 1.99
N ALA A 383 -2.04 -16.05 2.93
CA ALA A 383 -3.02 -15.48 3.85
C ALA A 383 -2.39 -14.50 4.88
N SER A 384 -1.08 -14.61 5.13
CA SER A 384 -0.37 -13.90 6.23
C SER A 384 0.96 -13.25 5.82
N GLY A 385 1.29 -13.26 4.52
CA GLY A 385 2.52 -12.66 3.97
C GLY A 385 2.70 -11.17 4.32
N GLN A 386 3.94 -10.71 4.45
CA GLN A 386 4.24 -9.33 4.86
C GLN A 386 5.28 -8.67 3.97
N LEU A 387 5.02 -7.41 3.59
CA LEU A 387 6.00 -6.49 3.04
C LEU A 387 6.30 -5.41 4.07
N GLU A 388 7.57 -5.32 4.49
CA GLU A 388 8.06 -4.24 5.36
C GLU A 388 9.34 -3.64 4.80
N LEU A 389 9.30 -2.33 4.52
CA LEU A 389 10.43 -1.57 4.02
C LEU A 389 10.68 -0.38 4.94
N PHE A 390 11.92 -0.25 5.40
CA PHE A 390 12.38 0.90 6.17
C PHE A 390 13.74 1.37 5.65
N ALA A 391 13.82 2.62 5.23
CA ALA A 391 15.09 3.25 4.88
C ALA A 391 15.30 4.50 5.74
N ALA A 392 16.52 4.72 6.26
CA ALA A 392 16.80 5.99 6.93
C ALA A 392 16.67 7.18 5.96
N ASN A 393 17.11 6.95 4.73
CA ASN A 393 17.15 7.96 3.68
C ASN A 393 16.01 7.71 2.68
N ASN A 394 16.24 7.02 1.57
CA ASN A 394 15.27 6.95 0.48
C ASN A 394 14.84 5.53 0.12
N ILE A 395 13.61 5.38 -0.38
CA ILE A 395 13.16 4.19 -1.10
C ILE A 395 12.97 4.58 -2.56
N VAL A 396 13.77 3.99 -3.47
CA VAL A 396 13.88 4.44 -4.85
C VAL A 396 13.96 3.32 -5.87
N THR A 397 13.62 3.64 -7.11
CA THR A 397 13.95 2.81 -8.27
C THR A 397 15.42 3.00 -8.68
N GLY A 398 15.98 1.98 -9.32
CA GLY A 398 17.21 2.09 -10.08
C GLY A 398 17.06 3.04 -11.29
N ASP A 399 18.14 3.14 -12.08
CA ASP A 399 18.20 3.94 -13.31
C ASP A 399 18.12 3.02 -14.54
N SER A 400 17.00 2.29 -14.70
CA SER A 400 16.86 1.29 -15.77
C SER A 400 15.96 1.74 -16.92
N GLY A 401 15.16 2.80 -16.73
CA GLY A 401 14.20 3.27 -17.74
C GLY A 401 12.93 2.42 -17.81
N ASN A 402 12.75 1.46 -16.89
CA ASN A 402 11.67 0.48 -16.89
C ASN A 402 10.69 0.75 -15.75
N SER A 403 9.39 0.46 -15.96
CA SER A 403 8.43 0.44 -14.87
C SER A 403 8.79 -0.62 -13.83
N ILE A 404 8.87 -0.22 -12.57
CA ILE A 404 9.16 -1.10 -11.44
C ILE A 404 7.89 -1.30 -10.63
N ASN A 405 7.42 -2.55 -10.61
CA ASN A 405 6.25 -2.98 -9.85
C ASN A 405 6.69 -3.87 -8.69
N VAL A 406 6.28 -3.51 -7.48
CA VAL A 406 6.43 -4.33 -6.28
C VAL A 406 5.04 -4.83 -5.87
N THR A 407 4.81 -6.11 -6.06
CA THR A 407 3.47 -6.71 -5.99
C THR A 407 3.42 -7.79 -4.91
N MET A 408 2.47 -7.67 -3.99
CA MET A 408 1.96 -8.81 -3.22
C MET A 408 0.78 -9.42 -3.99
N SER A 409 0.85 -10.71 -4.33
CA SER A 409 -0.17 -11.34 -5.16
C SER A 409 -1.44 -11.69 -4.36
N ASP A 410 -2.63 -11.37 -4.89
CA ASP A 410 -3.92 -11.82 -4.33
C ASP A 410 -4.48 -13.09 -5.00
N THR A 411 -3.73 -13.71 -5.89
CA THR A 411 -4.15 -14.95 -6.54
C THR A 411 -4.44 -16.05 -5.51
N ASN A 412 -5.42 -16.90 -5.77
CA ASN A 412 -5.62 -18.10 -4.96
C ASN A 412 -4.35 -19.00 -5.04
N PRO A 413 -3.63 -19.23 -3.92
CA PRO A 413 -2.39 -20.01 -3.94
C PRO A 413 -2.56 -21.43 -4.45
N ALA A 414 -3.77 -22.00 -4.37
CA ALA A 414 -4.07 -23.34 -4.90
C ALA A 414 -4.10 -23.42 -6.45
N LEU A 415 -4.06 -22.27 -7.14
CA LEU A 415 -3.91 -22.22 -8.60
C LEU A 415 -2.44 -22.31 -9.02
N LEU A 416 -1.51 -21.90 -8.16
CA LEU A 416 -0.09 -21.92 -8.48
C LEU A 416 0.44 -23.36 -8.46
N PRO A 417 1.49 -23.66 -9.26
CA PRO A 417 2.15 -24.96 -9.22
C PRO A 417 2.74 -25.23 -7.83
N SER A 418 2.33 -26.34 -7.21
CA SER A 418 2.76 -26.76 -5.86
C SER A 418 3.22 -28.22 -5.87
N ALA A 419 3.88 -28.69 -4.81
CA ALA A 419 4.28 -30.09 -4.70
C ALA A 419 3.08 -31.08 -4.72
N SER A 420 1.87 -30.64 -4.34
CA SER A 420 0.66 -31.46 -4.44
C SER A 420 0.04 -31.44 -5.83
N ASN A 421 0.28 -30.38 -6.61
CA ASN A 421 -0.27 -30.17 -7.95
C ASN A 421 0.79 -29.51 -8.87
N PRO A 422 1.87 -30.22 -9.22
CA PRO A 422 2.96 -29.67 -10.02
C PRO A 422 2.54 -29.51 -11.48
N ALA A 423 3.11 -28.51 -12.15
CA ALA A 423 2.93 -28.36 -13.59
C ALA A 423 3.87 -29.31 -14.35
N GLY A 424 3.32 -30.04 -15.32
CA GLY A 424 4.07 -31.06 -16.08
C GLY A 424 4.93 -30.50 -17.22
N ASN A 425 4.76 -29.22 -17.57
CA ASN A 425 5.52 -28.50 -18.58
C ASN A 425 5.32 -26.98 -18.42
N TYR A 426 6.08 -26.16 -19.17
CA TYR A 426 5.99 -24.70 -19.06
C TYR A 426 4.70 -24.10 -19.61
N THR A 427 4.03 -24.75 -20.56
CA THR A 427 2.73 -24.29 -21.05
C THR A 427 1.69 -24.42 -19.94
N ASP A 428 1.64 -25.56 -19.28
CA ASP A 428 0.79 -25.83 -18.10
C ASP A 428 1.15 -24.88 -16.94
N ALA A 429 2.44 -24.68 -16.65
CA ALA A 429 2.88 -23.73 -15.65
C ALA A 429 2.43 -22.29 -15.99
N SER A 430 2.49 -21.89 -17.26
CA SER A 430 2.06 -20.56 -17.72
C SER A 430 0.57 -20.32 -17.50
N LEU A 431 -0.25 -21.35 -17.65
CA LEU A 431 -1.69 -21.27 -17.39
C LEU A 431 -2.00 -21.19 -15.88
N ARG A 432 -1.07 -21.62 -15.02
CA ARG A 432 -1.20 -21.65 -13.56
C ARG A 432 -0.52 -20.47 -12.84
N LEU A 433 0.46 -19.81 -13.48
CA LEU A 433 1.12 -18.59 -13.00
C LEU A 433 0.21 -17.36 -13.17
N VAL A 434 -0.97 -17.43 -12.58
CA VAL A 434 -1.98 -16.38 -12.66
C VAL A 434 -1.58 -15.25 -11.68
N LEU A 435 -0.52 -14.50 -11.96
CA LEU A 435 -0.01 -13.45 -11.08
C LEU A 435 -0.12 -12.07 -11.74
N SER A 436 -0.37 -11.03 -10.95
CA SER A 436 -0.41 -9.66 -11.47
C SER A 436 0.94 -9.27 -12.05
N GLY A 437 0.95 -8.74 -13.28
CA GLY A 437 2.16 -8.46 -14.06
C GLY A 437 2.69 -9.63 -14.91
N ILE A 438 2.14 -10.84 -14.76
CA ILE A 438 2.50 -12.03 -15.55
C ILE A 438 1.30 -12.56 -16.36
N SER A 439 0.14 -12.69 -15.71
CA SER A 439 -1.04 -13.38 -16.28
C SER A 439 -1.80 -12.54 -17.31
N LYS A 440 -2.45 -13.24 -18.25
CA LYS A 440 -3.48 -12.68 -19.15
C LYS A 440 -4.92 -13.00 -18.71
N GLU A 441 -5.09 -13.86 -17.70
CA GLU A 441 -6.38 -14.26 -17.14
C GLU A 441 -6.73 -13.35 -15.96
N VAL A 442 -7.28 -12.18 -16.28
CA VAL A 442 -7.57 -11.11 -15.31
C VAL A 442 -8.60 -11.55 -14.26
N ASP A 443 -9.52 -12.45 -14.63
CA ASP A 443 -10.58 -13.02 -13.79
C ASP A 443 -10.06 -13.90 -12.64
N LYS A 444 -8.82 -14.38 -12.75
CA LYS A 444 -8.20 -15.27 -11.74
C LYS A 444 -7.11 -14.58 -10.91
N LEU A 445 -6.85 -13.30 -11.16
CA LEU A 445 -5.85 -12.51 -10.42
C LEU A 445 -6.22 -12.31 -8.95
N TYR A 446 -7.50 -12.42 -8.61
CA TYR A 446 -8.02 -12.26 -7.27
C TYR A 446 -8.58 -13.59 -6.76
N ALA A 447 -8.28 -13.93 -5.52
CA ALA A 447 -8.82 -15.10 -4.87
C ALA A 447 -10.33 -14.92 -4.61
N PRO A 448 -11.18 -15.94 -4.85
CA PRO A 448 -12.61 -15.86 -4.53
C PRO A 448 -12.91 -15.56 -3.06
N VAL A 449 -11.98 -15.94 -2.18
CA VAL A 449 -11.89 -15.44 -0.80
C VAL A 449 -10.58 -14.67 -0.75
N PRO A 450 -10.59 -13.33 -0.56
CA PRO A 450 -9.39 -12.52 -0.59
C PRO A 450 -8.32 -13.08 0.35
N ASN A 451 -7.07 -13.10 -0.10
CA ASN A 451 -5.97 -13.32 0.82
C ASN A 451 -5.95 -12.17 1.84
N HIS A 452 -5.34 -12.39 3.00
CA HIS A 452 -5.27 -11.36 4.07
C HIS A 452 -6.62 -10.89 4.63
N ILE A 453 -7.73 -11.59 4.40
CA ILE A 453 -9.04 -11.20 4.96
C ILE A 453 -9.06 -11.11 6.50
N ASN A 454 -8.22 -11.92 7.17
CA ASN A 454 -8.05 -11.93 8.62
C ASN A 454 -6.70 -11.35 9.08
N ASP A 455 -5.94 -10.72 8.18
CA ASP A 455 -4.61 -10.19 8.45
C ASP A 455 -4.70 -8.68 8.70
N LEU A 456 -4.83 -8.33 9.97
CA LEU A 456 -4.97 -6.94 10.43
C LEU A 456 -3.64 -6.19 10.50
N LYS A 457 -2.50 -6.82 10.17
CA LYS A 457 -1.23 -6.10 10.15
C LYS A 457 -1.08 -5.40 8.80
N PRO A 458 -0.88 -4.08 8.72
CA PRO A 458 -0.70 -3.41 7.43
C PRO A 458 0.67 -3.74 6.81
N ALA A 459 0.74 -3.69 5.48
CA ALA A 459 2.04 -3.57 4.80
C ALA A 459 2.68 -2.22 5.14
N LEU A 460 4.00 -2.18 5.36
CA LEU A 460 4.71 -0.98 5.79
C LEU A 460 5.78 -0.56 4.78
N ILE A 461 5.70 0.67 4.30
CA ILE A 461 6.70 1.30 3.43
C ILE A 461 7.08 2.61 4.06
N SER A 462 8.32 2.75 4.56
CA SER A 462 8.68 3.90 5.37
C SER A 462 10.09 4.42 5.17
N THR A 463 10.24 5.73 5.31
CA THR A 463 11.54 6.38 5.46
C THR A 463 11.60 7.20 6.74
N ALA A 464 12.78 7.28 7.38
CA ALA A 464 12.95 8.13 8.55
C ALA A 464 13.07 9.61 8.17
N ASN A 465 13.99 9.94 7.25
CA ASN A 465 14.37 11.34 6.96
C ASN A 465 14.40 11.69 5.47
N GLY A 466 14.11 10.76 4.57
CA GLY A 466 14.19 11.01 3.13
C GLY A 466 12.91 10.69 2.38
N ASP A 467 13.05 10.42 1.09
CA ASP A 467 11.95 10.41 0.13
C ASP A 467 11.57 8.98 -0.30
N ILE A 468 10.31 8.81 -0.68
CA ILE A 468 9.86 7.63 -1.44
C ILE A 468 9.56 8.10 -2.85
N PHE A 469 10.41 7.74 -3.82
CA PHE A 469 10.21 8.22 -5.18
C PHE A 469 10.65 7.27 -6.29
N GLY A 470 9.88 7.27 -7.36
CA GLY A 470 10.26 6.64 -8.63
C GLY A 470 11.02 7.60 -9.52
N LYS A 471 12.26 7.25 -9.89
CA LYS A 471 12.94 7.88 -11.04
C LYS A 471 12.31 7.38 -12.34
N ASP A 472 12.02 6.09 -12.37
CA ASP A 472 11.16 5.42 -13.34
C ASP A 472 9.74 5.27 -12.74
N PRO A 473 8.71 4.91 -13.53
CA PRO A 473 7.38 4.61 -12.96
C PRO A 473 7.50 3.56 -11.86
N PHE A 474 7.14 3.94 -10.63
CA PHE A 474 7.26 3.08 -9.46
C PHE A 474 5.88 2.80 -8.87
N GLN A 475 5.55 1.52 -8.68
CA GLN A 475 4.22 1.12 -8.24
C GLN A 475 4.29 0.03 -7.18
N PHE A 476 3.44 0.15 -6.17
CA PHE A 476 3.11 -0.90 -5.21
C PHE A 476 1.70 -1.43 -5.44
N ILE A 477 1.54 -2.75 -5.46
CA ILE A 477 0.25 -3.44 -5.57
C ILE A 477 0.11 -4.35 -4.35
N LEU A 478 -0.83 -4.04 -3.46
CA LEU A 478 -0.90 -4.60 -2.11
C LEU A 478 -2.33 -5.07 -1.80
N PRO A 479 -2.55 -6.37 -1.57
CA PRO A 479 -3.87 -6.95 -1.38
C PRO A 479 -4.29 -6.89 0.10
N LYS A 480 -3.91 -5.82 0.79
CA LYS A 480 -4.17 -5.57 2.22
C LYS A 480 -3.97 -4.09 2.55
N GLN A 481 -4.52 -3.65 3.67
CA GLN A 481 -4.30 -2.30 4.20
C GLN A 481 -2.80 -1.96 4.31
N THR A 482 -2.44 -0.71 4.04
CA THR A 482 -1.05 -0.29 3.83
C THR A 482 -0.75 1.05 4.50
N GLN A 483 0.43 1.16 5.10
CA GLN A 483 1.00 2.40 5.61
C GLN A 483 2.24 2.80 4.78
N VAL A 484 2.18 3.98 4.17
CA VAL A 484 3.27 4.59 3.40
C VAL A 484 3.67 5.89 4.09
N LEU A 485 4.86 5.93 4.70
CA LEU A 485 5.30 7.02 5.57
C LEU A 485 6.66 7.57 5.10
N ALA A 486 6.71 8.78 4.57
CA ALA A 486 7.97 9.41 4.19
C ALA A 486 8.37 10.52 5.17
N GLY A 487 9.64 10.56 5.57
CA GLY A 487 10.19 11.66 6.35
C GLY A 487 10.13 13.01 5.62
N ASN A 488 10.26 13.00 4.29
CA ASN A 488 10.16 14.17 3.43
C ASN A 488 9.04 13.99 2.37
N ASP A 489 9.38 13.69 1.13
CA ASP A 489 8.45 13.72 0.00
C ASP A 489 8.07 12.29 -0.45
N ILE A 490 6.82 12.11 -0.84
CA ILE A 490 6.37 10.97 -1.66
C ILE A 490 6.16 11.50 -3.07
N ARG A 491 6.96 11.02 -4.03
CA ARG A 491 6.98 11.59 -5.38
C ARG A 491 6.91 10.52 -6.46
N ASN A 492 5.94 10.63 -7.36
CA ASN A 492 5.82 9.74 -8.53
C ASN A 492 5.63 8.24 -8.20
N VAL A 493 5.04 7.93 -7.05
CA VAL A 493 4.78 6.55 -6.59
C VAL A 493 3.30 6.22 -6.69
N SER A 494 2.98 5.16 -7.43
CA SER A 494 1.61 4.65 -7.54
C SER A 494 1.32 3.63 -6.46
N LEU A 495 0.11 3.66 -5.91
CA LEU A 495 -0.37 2.75 -4.88
C LEU A 495 -1.68 2.11 -5.35
N GLN A 496 -1.72 0.79 -5.42
CA GLN A 496 -2.94 0.02 -5.58
C GLN A 496 -3.13 -0.85 -4.35
N ILE A 497 -4.16 -0.55 -3.57
CA ILE A 497 -4.39 -1.13 -2.25
C ILE A 497 -5.76 -1.82 -2.25
N GLN A 498 -5.82 -2.99 -1.62
CA GLN A 498 -7.08 -3.70 -1.36
C GLN A 498 -7.40 -3.70 0.13
N HIS A 499 -8.62 -3.34 0.46
CA HIS A 499 -9.20 -3.48 1.79
C HIS A 499 -10.11 -4.70 1.82
N ASN A 500 -9.72 -5.71 2.61
CA ASN A 500 -10.40 -7.00 2.62
C ASN A 500 -11.52 -7.11 3.66
N PHE A 501 -11.67 -6.12 4.53
CA PHE A 501 -12.62 -6.15 5.64
C PHE A 501 -13.14 -4.73 5.94
N ASP A 502 -14.30 -4.66 6.61
CA ASP A 502 -14.91 -3.40 7.02
C ASP A 502 -14.05 -2.68 8.06
N GLY A 503 -13.84 -1.38 7.89
CA GLY A 503 -12.99 -0.59 8.77
C GLY A 503 -11.49 -0.75 8.52
N ALA A 504 -11.09 -1.35 7.39
CA ALA A 504 -9.70 -1.32 6.96
C ALA A 504 -9.20 0.11 6.71
N GLU A 505 -7.98 0.41 7.12
CA GLU A 505 -7.40 1.75 7.06
C GLU A 505 -6.04 1.75 6.38
N SER A 506 -5.89 2.56 5.35
CA SER A 506 -4.61 2.82 4.70
C SER A 506 -4.19 4.27 4.88
N ILE A 507 -2.91 4.48 5.17
CA ILE A 507 -2.33 5.79 5.46
C ILE A 507 -1.20 6.06 4.48
N VAL A 508 -1.23 7.23 3.85
CA VAL A 508 -0.16 7.75 2.99
C VAL A 508 0.25 9.10 3.55
N SER A 509 1.42 9.19 4.15
CA SER A 509 1.89 10.39 4.84
C SER A 509 3.24 10.83 4.33
N ALA A 510 3.32 12.08 3.88
CA ALA A 510 4.56 12.73 3.51
C ALA A 510 4.88 13.84 4.53
N GLY A 511 6.07 13.81 5.14
CA GLY A 511 6.53 14.85 6.06
C GLY A 511 6.62 16.24 5.42
N ARG A 512 6.69 16.30 4.09
CA ARG A 512 6.65 17.53 3.28
C ARG A 512 5.60 17.43 2.15
N ASP A 513 5.92 16.89 0.98
CA ASP A 513 5.00 16.92 -0.16
C ASP A 513 4.60 15.52 -0.64
N PHE A 514 3.31 15.32 -0.90
CA PHE A 514 2.83 14.22 -1.75
C PHE A 514 2.66 14.75 -3.16
N LYS A 515 3.39 14.21 -4.14
CA LYS A 515 3.47 14.81 -5.47
C LYS A 515 3.49 13.81 -6.62
N PHE A 516 2.64 14.06 -7.61
CA PHE A 516 2.80 13.58 -8.97
C PHE A 516 3.24 14.71 -9.89
N ASP A 517 4.17 14.41 -10.79
CA ASP A 517 4.67 15.42 -11.73
C ASP A 517 3.69 15.72 -12.86
N ILE A 518 3.80 16.95 -13.35
CA ILE A 518 3.21 17.36 -14.63
C ILE A 518 4.21 17.00 -15.72
N VAL A 519 3.97 15.89 -16.41
CA VAL A 519 4.86 15.43 -17.49
C VAL A 519 4.43 16.06 -18.82
N ARG A 520 5.43 16.55 -19.57
CA ARG A 520 5.25 17.08 -20.94
C ARG A 520 6.10 16.30 -21.92
N SER A 521 5.55 16.07 -23.10
CA SER A 521 6.28 15.50 -24.23
C SER A 521 7.43 16.43 -24.61
N PRO A 522 8.70 15.96 -24.61
CA PRO A 522 9.83 16.77 -24.99
C PRO A 522 9.78 17.26 -26.45
N SER A 523 9.11 16.51 -27.33
CA SER A 523 9.04 16.81 -28.77
C SER A 523 7.90 17.75 -29.15
N THR A 524 6.80 17.75 -28.38
CA THR A 524 5.58 18.51 -28.72
C THR A 524 5.17 19.53 -27.67
N GLY A 525 5.77 19.50 -26.47
CA GLY A 525 5.38 20.33 -25.32
C GLY A 525 4.00 20.00 -24.72
N ALA A 526 3.28 19.06 -25.33
CA ALA A 526 1.95 18.61 -24.92
C ALA A 526 2.01 17.88 -23.57
N LEU A 527 0.97 18.02 -22.76
CA LEU A 527 0.84 17.24 -21.53
C LEU A 527 0.74 15.76 -21.83
N VAL A 528 1.41 14.95 -21.01
CA VAL A 528 1.34 13.49 -21.07
C VAL A 528 0.51 13.03 -19.87
N ASN A 529 -0.48 12.20 -20.17
CA ASN A 529 -1.24 11.49 -19.14
C ASN A 529 -0.35 10.39 -18.58
N VAL A 530 0.08 10.57 -17.34
CA VAL A 530 0.80 9.54 -16.60
C VAL A 530 -0.20 8.66 -15.87
N VAL A 531 0.00 7.35 -15.93
CA VAL A 531 -0.85 6.33 -15.28
C VAL A 531 -0.64 6.25 -13.77
N GLN A 532 0.01 7.26 -13.19
CA GLN A 532 0.25 7.34 -11.75
C GLN A 532 -1.06 7.53 -11.00
N ARG A 533 -1.22 6.83 -9.88
CA ARG A 533 -2.49 6.84 -9.12
C ARG A 533 -2.34 6.35 -7.70
N VAL A 534 -3.30 6.74 -6.87
CA VAL A 534 -3.64 6.03 -5.64
C VAL A 534 -5.04 5.43 -5.83
N GLU A 535 -5.14 4.11 -5.78
CA GLU A 535 -6.37 3.35 -6.00
C GLU A 535 -6.62 2.42 -4.82
N VAL A 536 -7.81 2.50 -4.22
CA VAL A 536 -8.22 1.63 -3.12
C VAL A 536 -9.49 0.87 -3.49
N SER A 537 -9.41 -0.47 -3.48
CA SER A 537 -10.57 -1.36 -3.61
C SER A 537 -11.05 -1.80 -2.23
N GLY A 538 -12.34 -2.09 -2.11
CA GLY A 538 -13.00 -2.46 -0.86
C GLY A 538 -13.38 -1.28 0.04
N PRO A 539 -14.04 -1.57 1.17
CA PRO A 539 -14.58 -0.58 2.10
C PRO A 539 -13.50 -0.02 3.03
N GLY A 540 -13.87 0.91 3.91
CA GLY A 540 -12.96 1.47 4.92
C GLY A 540 -12.50 2.88 4.57
N ARG A 541 -11.21 3.20 4.77
CA ARG A 541 -10.73 4.58 4.67
C ARG A 541 -9.29 4.69 4.16
N LEU A 542 -9.07 5.64 3.25
CA LEU A 542 -7.76 6.09 2.81
C LEU A 542 -7.49 7.48 3.39
N THR A 543 -6.40 7.62 4.15
CA THR A 543 -5.95 8.91 4.67
C THR A 543 -4.64 9.32 3.98
N VAL A 544 -4.66 10.45 3.28
CA VAL A 544 -3.48 11.06 2.65
C VAL A 544 -3.12 12.35 3.39
N THR A 545 -1.92 12.44 3.93
CA THR A 545 -1.45 13.65 4.62
C THR A 545 -0.13 14.16 4.07
N ALA A 546 0.04 15.48 4.08
CA ALA A 546 1.27 16.14 3.68
C ALA A 546 1.62 17.29 4.64
N GLY A 547 2.89 17.41 5.00
CA GLY A 547 3.38 18.54 5.79
C GLY A 547 3.23 19.89 5.08
N ARG A 548 3.32 19.90 3.76
CA ARG A 548 3.13 21.04 2.86
C ARG A 548 2.02 20.72 1.88
N ASN A 549 2.31 20.22 0.68
CA ASN A 549 1.32 20.18 -0.40
C ASN A 549 0.96 18.76 -0.80
N VAL A 550 -0.28 18.60 -1.29
CA VAL A 550 -0.71 17.43 -2.06
C VAL A 550 -0.91 17.88 -3.50
N ASP A 551 0.04 17.57 -4.37
CA ASP A 551 0.00 17.95 -5.79
C ASP A 551 -0.22 16.71 -6.67
N LEU A 552 -1.41 16.56 -7.24
CA LEU A 552 -1.74 15.40 -8.08
C LEU A 552 -1.31 15.56 -9.54
N GLY A 553 -0.69 16.70 -9.92
CA GLY A 553 -0.08 16.89 -11.23
C GLY A 553 -0.99 16.52 -12.41
N SER A 554 -0.46 15.72 -13.35
CA SER A 554 -1.22 15.14 -14.48
C SER A 554 -1.55 13.64 -14.34
N SER A 555 -1.57 13.15 -13.10
CA SER A 555 -1.84 11.75 -12.73
C SER A 555 -3.32 11.34 -12.85
N GLU A 556 -3.65 10.04 -12.81
CA GLU A 556 -5.03 9.59 -12.65
C GLU A 556 -5.62 9.90 -11.25
N GLY A 557 -4.81 10.44 -10.34
CA GLY A 557 -5.25 10.98 -9.06
C GLY A 557 -5.54 9.92 -8.01
N ILE A 558 -6.45 10.26 -7.10
CA ILE A 558 -6.89 9.39 -6.02
C ILE A 558 -8.27 8.84 -6.38
N LYS A 559 -8.47 7.53 -6.28
CA LYS A 559 -9.78 6.92 -6.49
C LYS A 559 -10.05 5.73 -5.57
N THR A 560 -11.31 5.56 -5.18
CA THR A 560 -11.78 4.35 -4.49
C THR A 560 -12.83 3.65 -5.32
N THR A 561 -12.74 2.31 -5.37
CA THR A 561 -13.44 1.50 -6.38
C THR A 561 -14.34 0.41 -5.83
N GLY A 562 -14.51 0.29 -4.51
CA GLY A 562 -15.35 -0.76 -3.92
C GLY A 562 -14.96 -2.15 -4.47
N ASN A 563 -15.94 -2.91 -4.96
CA ASN A 563 -15.72 -4.24 -5.54
C ASN A 563 -15.66 -4.27 -7.09
N GLN A 564 -15.46 -3.13 -7.76
CA GLN A 564 -15.41 -3.07 -9.23
C GLN A 564 -14.22 -3.85 -9.81
N ILE A 565 -13.10 -3.85 -9.08
CA ILE A 565 -11.87 -4.52 -9.51
C ILE A 565 -11.85 -5.97 -9.03
N ASN A 566 -12.20 -6.19 -7.77
CA ASN A 566 -12.27 -7.51 -7.15
C ASN A 566 -13.67 -7.70 -6.56
N THR A 567 -14.45 -8.58 -7.19
CA THR A 567 -15.86 -8.80 -6.87
C THR A 567 -16.06 -9.63 -5.60
N ALA A 568 -14.99 -10.19 -5.05
CA ALA A 568 -15.01 -10.86 -3.74
C ALA A 568 -15.06 -9.87 -2.56
N LEU A 569 -14.87 -8.57 -2.82
CA LEU A 569 -14.94 -7.51 -1.82
C LEU A 569 -16.38 -7.02 -1.60
N ALA A 570 -16.59 -6.32 -0.49
CA ALA A 570 -17.83 -5.59 -0.25
C ALA A 570 -18.02 -4.49 -1.30
N GLU A 571 -19.28 -4.22 -1.66
CA GLU A 571 -19.64 -3.25 -2.69
C GLU A 571 -19.19 -1.83 -2.36
N ASN A 572 -19.31 -1.41 -1.09
CA ASN A 572 -18.98 -0.05 -0.68
C ASN A 572 -17.50 0.27 -0.88
N GLY A 573 -17.22 1.43 -1.47
CA GLY A 573 -15.88 1.99 -1.56
C GLY A 573 -15.39 2.60 -0.24
N ALA A 574 -14.08 2.80 -0.16
CA ALA A 574 -13.46 3.51 0.96
C ALA A 574 -13.74 5.03 0.90
N ALA A 575 -13.86 5.66 2.07
CA ALA A 575 -13.80 7.11 2.21
C ALA A 575 -12.37 7.62 1.98
N VAL A 576 -12.22 8.87 1.52
CA VAL A 576 -10.92 9.50 1.26
C VAL A 576 -10.79 10.77 2.09
N ASP A 577 -9.75 10.81 2.93
CA ASP A 577 -9.34 12.02 3.63
C ASP A 577 -8.03 12.53 3.04
N VAL A 578 -7.98 13.80 2.65
CA VAL A 578 -6.77 14.47 2.17
C VAL A 578 -6.51 15.70 3.02
N VAL A 579 -5.37 15.73 3.71
CA VAL A 579 -4.99 16.83 4.60
C VAL A 579 -3.63 17.38 4.22
N ALA A 580 -3.55 18.67 3.89
CA ALA A 580 -2.30 19.34 3.52
C ALA A 580 -1.95 20.46 4.52
N GLY A 581 -0.66 20.81 4.61
CA GLY A 581 -0.17 21.91 5.44
C GLY A 581 0.12 21.55 6.91
N LEU A 582 0.38 20.28 7.24
CA LEU A 582 0.55 19.84 8.63
C LEU A 582 1.89 20.19 9.29
N ALA A 583 2.92 20.59 8.54
CA ALA A 583 4.27 20.79 9.08
C ALA A 583 4.33 21.89 10.15
N GLN A 584 3.45 22.90 10.05
CA GLN A 584 3.44 24.09 10.92
C GLN A 584 2.32 24.09 11.97
N SER A 585 1.16 23.50 11.68
CA SER A 585 0.01 23.52 12.61
C SER A 585 -0.15 22.23 13.42
N LYS A 586 0.53 21.15 13.04
CA LYS A 586 0.29 19.79 13.55
C LYS A 586 -1.16 19.34 13.32
N LEU A 587 -1.44 18.07 13.58
CA LEU A 587 -2.80 17.50 13.62
C LEU A 587 -3.08 17.10 15.07
N SER A 588 -3.93 17.84 15.80
CA SER A 588 -4.20 17.61 17.23
C SER A 588 -5.51 16.86 17.46
N VAL A 589 -5.50 15.56 17.16
CA VAL A 589 -6.68 14.70 17.35
C VAL A 589 -7.07 14.60 18.83
N ALA A 590 -6.08 14.50 19.73
CA ALA A 590 -6.33 14.39 21.17
C ALA A 590 -7.06 15.60 21.75
N ASP A 591 -6.63 16.82 21.42
CA ASP A 591 -7.30 18.04 21.86
C ASP A 591 -8.73 18.09 21.35
N TYR A 592 -8.94 17.76 20.07
CA TYR A 592 -10.28 17.76 19.48
C TYR A 592 -11.20 16.76 20.18
N MET A 593 -10.75 15.51 20.37
CA MET A 593 -11.53 14.49 21.08
C MET A 593 -11.91 14.97 22.48
N SER A 594 -10.97 15.53 23.24
CA SER A 594 -11.21 15.96 24.62
C SER A 594 -12.17 17.15 24.75
N ARG A 595 -12.32 17.97 23.70
CA ARG A 595 -13.09 19.22 23.75
C ARG A 595 -14.43 19.15 23.03
N TYR A 596 -14.56 18.29 22.02
CA TYR A 596 -15.75 18.22 21.17
C TYR A 596 -16.51 16.89 21.26
N LEU A 597 -15.91 15.83 21.80
CA LEU A 597 -16.58 14.53 21.89
C LEU A 597 -17.06 14.26 23.31
N SER A 598 -18.32 13.83 23.42
CA SER A 598 -18.93 13.45 24.71
C SER A 598 -18.26 12.24 25.35
N ASN A 599 -17.71 11.33 24.55
CA ASN A 599 -16.87 10.20 24.98
C ASN A 599 -15.36 10.54 24.96
N GLY A 600 -15.00 11.82 24.91
CA GLY A 600 -13.62 12.28 24.78
C GLY A 600 -12.68 11.80 25.90
N GLU A 601 -13.18 11.56 27.11
CA GLU A 601 -12.37 11.01 28.21
C GLU A 601 -11.90 9.57 27.94
N GLU A 602 -12.79 8.73 27.41
CA GLU A 602 -12.47 7.33 27.07
C GLU A 602 -11.50 7.26 25.88
N LEU A 603 -11.80 8.02 24.82
CA LEU A 603 -10.93 8.13 23.65
C LEU A 603 -9.56 8.73 24.00
N GLY A 604 -9.53 9.70 24.91
CA GLY A 604 -8.31 10.30 25.43
C GLY A 604 -7.43 9.30 26.20
N LYS A 605 -8.03 8.42 27.01
CA LYS A 605 -7.30 7.32 27.68
C LYS A 605 -6.70 6.34 26.68
N ALA A 606 -7.47 5.93 25.67
CA ALA A 606 -6.98 5.04 24.62
C ALA A 606 -5.84 5.67 23.80
N TYR A 607 -6.00 6.94 23.43
CA TYR A 607 -4.95 7.70 22.72
C TYR A 607 -3.69 7.84 23.58
N GLY A 608 -3.82 8.23 24.85
CA GLY A 608 -2.69 8.36 25.76
C GLY A 608 -1.95 7.04 25.99
N GLN A 609 -2.67 5.92 26.04
CA GLN A 609 -2.04 4.60 26.10
C GLN A 609 -1.28 4.29 24.81
N ALA A 610 -1.87 4.56 23.65
CA ALA A 610 -1.20 4.32 22.38
C ALA A 610 0.05 5.19 22.19
N VAL A 611 0.04 6.45 22.65
CA VAL A 611 1.24 7.30 22.70
C VAL A 611 2.29 6.69 23.62
N SER A 612 1.88 6.14 24.76
CA SER A 612 2.79 5.46 25.70
C SER A 612 3.44 4.25 25.03
N ASP A 613 2.65 3.37 24.43
CA ASP A 613 3.13 2.18 23.72
C ASP A 613 4.06 2.55 22.56
N TYR A 614 3.72 3.60 21.81
CA TYR A 614 4.53 4.10 20.71
C TYR A 614 5.88 4.62 21.19
N MET A 615 5.89 5.46 22.24
CA MET A 615 7.13 6.02 22.78
C MET A 615 8.00 4.99 23.50
N GLN A 616 7.41 4.04 24.22
CA GLN A 616 8.14 2.91 24.82
C GLN A 616 8.86 2.10 23.73
N ARG A 617 8.18 1.78 22.63
CA ARG A 617 8.81 1.10 21.47
C ARG A 617 9.88 1.95 20.79
N LEU A 618 9.63 3.24 20.60
CA LEU A 618 10.55 4.14 19.91
C LEU A 618 11.83 4.38 20.71
N THR A 619 11.72 4.46 22.04
CA THR A 619 12.85 4.74 22.94
C THR A 619 13.52 3.48 23.51
N GLY A 620 12.82 2.34 23.49
CA GLY A 620 13.25 1.12 24.16
C GLY A 620 13.13 1.16 25.69
N ASP A 621 12.41 2.15 26.24
CA ASP A 621 12.19 2.32 27.68
C ASP A 621 10.75 1.97 28.07
N ASP A 622 10.53 0.71 28.45
CA ASP A 622 9.23 0.19 28.91
C ASP A 622 8.77 0.82 30.25
N SER A 623 9.63 1.58 30.94
CA SER A 623 9.29 2.24 32.21
C SER A 623 8.68 3.63 32.02
N LEU A 624 8.61 4.14 30.78
CA LEU A 624 8.01 5.44 30.49
C LEU A 624 6.56 5.50 30.97
N THR A 625 6.32 6.35 31.97
CA THR A 625 4.97 6.70 32.40
C THR A 625 4.24 7.43 31.28
N GLN A 626 2.91 7.36 31.25
CA GLN A 626 2.10 8.02 30.21
C GLN A 626 2.37 9.54 30.11
N ALA A 627 2.59 10.22 31.24
CA ALA A 627 2.93 11.64 31.25
C ALA A 627 4.30 11.93 30.59
N ALA A 628 5.31 11.11 30.91
CA ALA A 628 6.64 11.24 30.32
C ALA A 628 6.63 10.88 28.83
N ALA A 629 5.86 9.86 28.44
CA ALA A 629 5.67 9.47 27.05
C ALA A 629 5.02 10.60 26.24
N LEU A 630 3.97 11.24 26.76
CA LEU A 630 3.33 12.38 26.08
C LEU A 630 4.28 13.57 25.94
N GLU A 631 5.09 13.86 26.96
CA GLU A 631 6.12 14.91 26.87
C GLU A 631 7.17 14.59 25.79
N ALA A 632 7.61 13.32 25.73
CA ALA A 632 8.57 12.86 24.73
C ALA A 632 7.97 12.87 23.31
N PHE A 633 6.71 12.44 23.15
CA PHE A 633 5.98 12.49 21.89
C PHE A 633 5.87 13.92 21.35
N ASN A 634 5.58 14.88 22.23
CA ASN A 634 5.49 16.29 21.84
C ASN A 634 6.81 16.88 21.33
N LYS A 635 7.95 16.26 21.65
CA LYS A 635 9.30 16.62 21.17
C LYS A 635 9.66 16.02 19.81
N LEU A 636 8.89 15.05 19.31
CA LEU A 636 9.08 14.50 17.96
C LEU A 636 8.85 15.56 16.88
N SER A 637 9.31 15.31 15.67
CA SER A 637 9.03 16.20 14.54
C SER A 637 7.52 16.27 14.26
N SER A 638 7.05 17.37 13.65
CA SER A 638 5.66 17.49 13.22
C SER A 638 5.26 16.36 12.26
N ALA A 639 6.19 15.85 11.45
CA ALA A 639 5.97 14.73 10.54
C ALA A 639 5.68 13.43 11.31
N GLU A 640 6.50 13.09 12.29
CA GLU A 640 6.29 11.90 13.12
C GLU A 640 4.99 11.97 13.93
N GLN A 641 4.68 13.14 14.51
CA GLN A 641 3.41 13.35 15.22
C GLN A 641 2.21 13.18 14.27
N SER A 642 2.27 13.75 13.06
CA SER A 642 1.22 13.60 12.06
C SER A 642 1.06 12.16 11.59
N ASN A 643 2.16 11.43 11.39
CA ASN A 643 2.13 10.00 11.02
C ASN A 643 1.36 9.18 12.05
N PHE A 644 1.64 9.40 13.34
CA PHE A 644 0.91 8.75 14.42
C PHE A 644 -0.56 9.19 14.48
N ASN A 645 -0.82 10.50 14.39
CA ASN A 645 -2.17 11.05 14.51
C ASN A 645 -3.09 10.74 13.33
N ALA A 646 -2.53 10.46 12.15
CA ALA A 646 -3.31 10.08 10.96
C ALA A 646 -4.19 8.84 11.21
N ALA A 647 -3.70 7.87 12.00
CA ALA A 647 -4.47 6.67 12.40
C ALA A 647 -5.67 6.98 13.31
N TYR A 648 -5.74 8.18 13.90
CA TYR A 648 -6.81 8.60 14.80
C TYR A 648 -7.74 9.65 14.19
N LEU A 649 -7.39 10.21 13.02
CA LEU A 649 -8.26 11.11 12.26
C LEU A 649 -9.68 10.54 12.03
N PRO A 650 -9.88 9.23 11.77
CA PRO A 650 -11.21 8.66 11.56
C PRO A 650 -12.15 8.85 12.76
N ASN A 651 -11.60 8.90 13.98
CA ASN A 651 -12.38 9.09 15.21
C ASN A 651 -12.96 10.51 15.35
N VAL A 652 -12.42 11.50 14.63
CA VAL A 652 -12.82 12.91 14.78
C VAL A 652 -13.44 13.49 13.51
N ILE A 653 -13.05 13.03 12.32
CA ILE A 653 -13.42 13.69 11.06
C ILE A 653 -14.93 13.79 10.84
N SER A 654 -15.68 12.74 11.22
CA SER A 654 -17.15 12.73 11.10
C SER A 654 -17.77 13.84 11.98
N SER A 655 -17.40 13.88 13.26
CA SER A 655 -17.88 14.91 14.18
C SER A 655 -17.46 16.33 13.78
N PHE A 656 -16.26 16.47 13.22
CA PHE A 656 -15.74 17.73 12.71
C PHE A 656 -16.58 18.22 11.53
N ASN A 657 -16.86 17.34 10.56
CA ASN A 657 -17.70 17.66 9.41
C ASN A 657 -19.12 18.05 9.85
N THR A 658 -19.73 17.30 10.77
CA THR A 658 -21.06 17.63 11.31
C THR A 658 -21.07 19.02 11.96
N LEU A 659 -20.05 19.35 12.75
CA LEU A 659 -19.93 20.67 13.37
C LEU A 659 -19.77 21.77 12.31
N MET A 660 -18.90 21.56 11.30
CA MET A 660 -18.69 22.54 10.23
C MET A 660 -19.96 22.77 9.41
N GLN A 661 -20.73 21.72 9.14
CA GLN A 661 -22.02 21.82 8.46
C GLN A 661 -23.03 22.61 9.29
N GLU A 662 -23.19 22.25 10.58
CA GLU A 662 -24.17 22.90 11.46
C GLU A 662 -23.85 24.38 11.65
N GLN A 663 -22.60 24.70 11.97
CA GLN A 663 -22.18 26.07 12.25
C GLN A 663 -22.05 26.91 10.97
N GLY A 664 -21.62 26.31 9.87
CA GLY A 664 -21.62 26.96 8.54
C GLY A 664 -23.04 27.33 8.09
N LYS A 665 -24.02 26.46 8.33
CA LYS A 665 -25.45 26.73 8.05
C LYS A 665 -25.98 27.86 8.92
N LYS A 666 -25.72 27.82 10.24
CA LYS A 666 -26.12 28.90 11.18
C LYS A 666 -25.50 30.23 10.81
N TYR A 667 -24.20 30.25 10.50
CA TYR A 667 -23.50 31.44 10.02
C TYR A 667 -24.17 32.03 8.77
N SER A 668 -24.46 31.19 7.78
CA SER A 668 -25.08 31.61 6.51
C SER A 668 -26.50 32.17 6.71
N MET A 669 -27.31 31.52 7.56
CA MET A 669 -28.65 32.01 7.94
C MET A 669 -28.60 33.33 8.69
N ALA A 670 -27.66 33.48 9.62
CA ALA A 670 -27.45 34.71 10.39
C ALA A 670 -26.95 35.85 9.50
N LYS A 671 -26.03 35.57 8.56
CA LYS A 671 -25.56 36.54 7.57
C LYS A 671 -26.69 37.02 6.65
N SER A 672 -27.50 36.10 6.13
CA SER A 672 -28.69 36.45 5.34
C SER A 672 -29.66 37.32 6.15
N SER A 673 -29.87 37.00 7.43
CA SER A 673 -30.72 37.79 8.32
C SER A 673 -30.13 39.18 8.60
N PHE A 674 -28.81 39.29 8.72
CA PHE A 674 -28.10 40.56 8.88
C PHE A 674 -28.26 41.46 7.66
N ASP A 675 -28.07 40.90 6.46
CA ASP A 675 -28.18 41.63 5.19
C ASP A 675 -29.62 42.11 4.91
N ASN A 676 -30.63 41.34 5.37
CA ASN A 676 -32.05 41.63 5.16
C ASN A 676 -32.72 42.40 6.31
N ALA A 677 -32.02 42.67 7.41
CA ALA A 677 -32.60 43.30 8.59
C ALA A 677 -32.96 44.78 8.36
N LYS A 678 -34.23 45.11 8.63
CA LYS A 678 -34.80 46.45 8.41
C LYS A 678 -34.52 47.44 9.55
N ASP A 679 -34.10 46.96 10.72
CA ASP A 679 -33.80 47.76 11.90
C ASP A 679 -32.47 47.37 12.55
N GLU A 680 -31.97 48.22 13.44
CA GLU A 680 -30.69 47.99 14.14
C GLU A 680 -30.76 46.81 15.12
N ALA A 681 -31.90 46.60 15.77
CA ALA A 681 -32.08 45.51 16.74
C ALA A 681 -32.00 44.13 16.06
N GLY A 682 -32.60 43.98 14.87
CA GLY A 682 -32.52 42.79 14.04
C GLY A 682 -31.09 42.55 13.53
N ARG A 683 -30.41 43.60 13.06
CA ARG A 683 -28.99 43.51 12.66
C ARG A 683 -28.10 43.08 13.83
N PHE A 684 -28.33 43.62 15.02
CA PHE A 684 -27.56 43.28 16.21
C PHE A 684 -27.72 41.80 16.60
N LYS A 685 -28.95 41.28 16.65
CA LYS A 685 -29.20 39.85 16.94
C LYS A 685 -28.58 38.94 15.89
N ALA A 686 -28.74 39.27 14.61
CA ALA A 686 -28.15 38.52 13.51
C ALA A 686 -26.61 38.53 13.59
N LYS A 687 -26.01 39.67 13.94
CA LYS A 687 -24.56 39.80 14.14
C LYS A 687 -24.05 38.93 15.29
N GLN A 688 -24.79 38.83 16.40
CA GLN A 688 -24.42 37.96 17.52
C GLN A 688 -24.39 36.49 17.12
N GLU A 689 -25.43 36.00 16.44
CA GLU A 689 -25.49 34.60 15.96
C GLU A 689 -24.43 34.31 14.89
N MET A 690 -24.17 35.28 14.02
CA MET A 690 -23.12 35.21 13.01
C MET A 690 -21.74 35.09 13.66
N ASP A 691 -21.44 35.95 14.64
CA ASP A 691 -20.17 35.92 15.38
C ASP A 691 -19.99 34.64 16.18
N LYS A 692 -21.06 34.15 16.82
CA LYS A 692 -21.04 32.89 17.54
C LYS A 692 -20.67 31.72 16.62
N SER A 693 -21.39 31.59 15.50
CA SER A 693 -21.16 30.52 14.53
C SER A 693 -19.78 30.61 13.88
N GLN A 694 -19.33 31.84 13.58
CA GLN A 694 -17.99 32.12 13.05
C GLN A 694 -16.90 31.71 14.05
N LEU A 695 -17.10 32.01 15.34
CA LEU A 695 -16.19 31.60 16.39
C LEU A 695 -16.16 30.08 16.55
N ASP A 696 -17.32 29.40 16.52
CA ASP A 696 -17.39 27.93 16.64
C ASP A 696 -16.60 27.23 15.51
N VAL A 697 -16.75 27.68 14.26
CA VAL A 697 -15.97 27.16 13.12
C VAL A 697 -14.47 27.38 13.32
N LEU A 698 -14.07 28.60 13.65
CA LEU A 698 -12.66 28.94 13.83
C LEU A 698 -12.05 28.20 15.04
N ALA A 699 -12.80 28.05 16.13
CA ALA A 699 -12.34 27.37 17.34
C ALA A 699 -12.16 25.86 17.13
N ALA A 700 -13.05 25.22 16.37
CA ALA A 700 -12.91 23.81 16.02
C ALA A 700 -11.73 23.57 15.08
N MET A 701 -11.56 24.45 14.07
CA MET A 701 -10.39 24.42 13.18
C MET A 701 -9.08 24.64 13.95
N GLU A 702 -9.04 25.62 14.86
CA GLU A 702 -7.88 25.89 15.72
C GLU A 702 -7.59 24.74 16.70
N THR A 703 -8.62 24.04 17.16
CA THR A 703 -8.45 22.90 18.07
C THR A 703 -7.85 21.70 17.34
N LEU A 704 -8.34 21.40 16.13
CA LEU A 704 -7.83 20.28 15.34
C LEU A 704 -6.48 20.60 14.67
N PHE A 705 -6.27 21.86 14.28
CA PHE A 705 -5.06 22.36 13.63
C PHE A 705 -4.55 23.63 14.34
N PRO A 706 -3.89 23.49 15.50
CA PRO A 706 -3.38 24.63 16.27
C PRO A 706 -2.47 25.56 15.46
N GLY A 707 -2.65 26.86 15.64
CA GLY A 707 -1.90 27.89 14.93
C GLY A 707 -2.35 28.14 13.49
N SER A 708 -3.38 27.45 13.01
CA SER A 708 -3.88 27.59 11.64
C SER A 708 -4.90 28.70 11.47
N THR A 709 -5.54 29.19 12.53
CA THR A 709 -6.61 30.20 12.46
C THR A 709 -6.18 31.57 12.99
N VAL A 710 -7.07 32.55 12.92
CA VAL A 710 -6.87 33.85 13.61
C VAL A 710 -6.95 33.74 15.13
N LEU A 711 -7.45 32.62 15.67
CA LEU A 711 -7.59 32.40 17.10
C LEU A 711 -6.31 31.87 17.76
N ALA A 712 -5.23 31.69 16.98
CA ALA A 712 -3.94 31.22 17.46
C ALA A 712 -3.48 31.96 18.73
N GLY A 713 -3.29 31.22 19.82
CA GLY A 713 -2.85 31.76 21.11
C GLY A 713 -3.92 32.54 21.89
N ASN A 714 -5.17 32.60 21.42
CA ASN A 714 -6.26 33.26 22.14
C ASN A 714 -6.64 32.47 23.40
N LYS A 715 -6.77 33.17 24.52
CA LYS A 715 -7.07 32.58 25.84
C LYS A 715 -8.41 33.05 26.42
N ASN A 716 -9.24 33.77 25.66
CA ASN A 716 -10.48 34.38 26.17
C ASN A 716 -11.69 33.46 26.11
N TYR A 717 -11.53 32.27 25.53
CA TYR A 717 -12.53 31.22 25.54
C TYR A 717 -11.89 29.87 25.89
N THR A 718 -12.72 28.94 26.31
CA THR A 718 -12.43 27.50 26.44
C THR A 718 -13.52 26.72 25.75
N ILE A 719 -13.28 25.45 25.44
CA ILE A 719 -14.29 24.57 24.87
C ILE A 719 -14.54 23.44 25.87
N ASP A 720 -15.80 23.23 26.19
CA ASP A 720 -16.29 22.15 27.02
C ASP A 720 -17.17 21.21 26.17
N PRO A 721 -17.00 19.87 26.26
CA PRO A 721 -17.77 18.93 25.44
C PRO A 721 -19.30 19.01 25.63
N VAL A 722 -19.77 19.53 26.76
CA VAL A 722 -21.21 19.61 27.09
C VAL A 722 -21.76 21.00 26.76
N ASN A 723 -21.03 22.04 27.12
CA ASN A 723 -21.49 23.43 27.05
C ASN A 723 -21.00 24.17 25.79
N GLY A 724 -20.13 23.55 24.99
CA GLY A 724 -19.50 24.18 23.83
C GLY A 724 -18.51 25.27 24.25
N ILE A 725 -18.50 26.39 23.53
CA ILE A 725 -17.61 27.52 23.85
C ILE A 725 -18.06 28.22 25.13
N VAL A 726 -17.17 28.26 26.12
CA VAL A 726 -17.33 28.98 27.38
C VAL A 726 -16.38 30.19 27.39
N PHE A 727 -16.94 31.38 27.55
CA PHE A 727 -16.17 32.63 27.57
C PHE A 727 -15.61 32.93 28.96
N LYS A 728 -14.41 33.50 29.01
CA LYS A 728 -13.92 34.14 30.24
C LYS A 728 -14.71 35.40 30.54
N THR A 729 -14.87 35.72 31.83
CA THR A 729 -15.66 36.85 32.33
C THR A 729 -15.40 38.13 31.52
N GLY A 730 -16.47 38.73 31.00
CA GLY A 730 -16.42 39.97 30.22
C GLY A 730 -16.15 39.79 28.72
N ASN A 731 -16.00 38.55 28.22
CA ASN A 731 -15.89 38.25 26.79
C ASN A 731 -17.16 37.60 26.26
N ASP A 732 -17.34 37.72 24.96
CA ASP A 732 -18.36 37.10 24.12
C ASP A 732 -17.76 36.79 22.74
N ALA A 733 -18.54 36.22 21.83
CA ALA A 733 -18.03 35.86 20.51
C ALA A 733 -17.51 37.07 19.73
N SER A 734 -18.24 38.19 19.79
CA SER A 734 -17.91 39.42 19.07
C SER A 734 -16.58 40.04 19.54
N SER A 735 -16.37 40.13 20.85
CA SER A 735 -15.13 40.66 21.44
C SER A 735 -13.92 39.77 21.17
N VAL A 736 -14.09 38.44 21.23
CA VAL A 736 -13.03 37.47 20.88
C VAL A 736 -12.62 37.60 19.42
N LEU A 737 -13.59 37.65 18.49
CA LEU A 737 -13.32 37.80 17.06
C LEU A 737 -12.72 39.17 16.73
N ALA A 738 -13.24 40.25 17.33
CA ALA A 738 -12.71 41.61 17.13
C ALA A 738 -11.23 41.68 17.53
N GLN A 739 -10.87 41.08 18.67
CA GLN A 739 -9.48 41.00 19.09
C GLN A 739 -8.64 40.15 18.12
N ALA A 740 -9.12 38.95 17.77
CA ALA A 740 -8.41 38.02 16.88
C ALA A 740 -8.11 38.65 15.51
N PHE A 741 -9.05 39.42 14.96
CA PHE A 741 -8.89 40.08 13.66
C PHE A 741 -8.10 41.39 13.71
N SER A 742 -7.83 41.93 14.90
CA SER A 742 -7.00 43.12 15.08
C SER A 742 -5.50 42.83 15.15
N GLY A 743 -5.11 41.57 15.38
CA GLY A 743 -3.71 41.16 15.49
C GLY A 743 -3.04 40.86 14.14
N ASP A 744 -1.72 41.03 14.09
CA ASP A 744 -0.91 40.59 12.95
C ASP A 744 -0.88 39.06 12.86
N ARG A 745 -1.15 38.51 11.67
CA ARG A 745 -1.14 37.06 11.42
C ARG A 745 0.00 36.64 10.50
N GLN A 746 0.70 35.59 10.90
CA GLN A 746 1.69 34.91 10.06
C GLN A 746 0.98 34.08 8.97
N LYS A 747 0.78 34.64 7.78
CA LYS A 747 0.23 33.91 6.61
C LYS A 747 1.28 33.15 5.78
N LEU A 748 2.51 32.99 6.29
CA LEU A 748 3.60 32.31 5.58
C LEU A 748 3.44 30.78 5.53
N GLN A 749 2.45 30.24 6.25
CA GLN A 749 2.16 28.80 6.24
C GLN A 749 1.52 28.42 4.91
N THR A 750 2.09 27.43 4.23
CA THR A 750 1.61 26.90 2.94
C THR A 750 1.06 25.50 3.13
N GLY A 751 0.02 25.12 2.40
CA GLY A 751 -0.44 23.75 2.38
C GLY A 751 -1.59 23.50 1.44
N ASP A 752 -1.28 23.47 0.15
CA ASP A 752 -2.29 23.43 -0.89
C ASP A 752 -2.60 21.99 -1.34
N ILE A 753 -3.84 21.76 -1.77
CA ILE A 753 -4.20 20.58 -2.58
C ILE A 753 -4.42 21.05 -4.02
N SER A 754 -3.62 20.54 -4.95
CA SER A 754 -3.70 20.91 -6.37
C SER A 754 -3.97 19.71 -7.28
N MET A 755 -4.94 19.85 -8.19
CA MET A 755 -5.38 18.79 -9.09
C MET A 755 -5.38 19.21 -10.55
N PHE A 756 -4.29 19.85 -11.02
CA PHE A 756 -4.25 20.56 -12.31
C PHE A 756 -4.79 19.73 -13.48
N PHE A 757 -4.38 18.46 -13.62
CA PHE A 757 -4.89 17.55 -14.63
C PHE A 757 -5.19 16.17 -14.05
N SER A 758 -5.87 16.16 -12.91
CA SER A 758 -6.08 14.98 -12.07
C SER A 758 -7.47 15.00 -11.41
N LYS A 759 -7.71 14.04 -10.51
CA LYS A 759 -9.00 13.83 -9.85
C LYS A 759 -8.91 13.24 -8.45
N ILE A 760 -9.97 13.42 -7.66
CA ILE A 760 -10.25 12.66 -6.44
C ILE A 760 -11.67 12.11 -6.53
N HIS A 761 -11.82 10.80 -6.70
CA HIS A 761 -13.12 10.17 -6.95
C HIS A 761 -13.44 9.02 -5.97
N THR A 762 -14.70 8.89 -5.59
CA THR A 762 -15.22 7.68 -4.94
C THR A 762 -16.31 7.09 -5.83
N THR A 763 -16.12 5.87 -6.33
CA THR A 763 -17.02 5.33 -7.37
C THR A 763 -18.23 4.59 -6.81
N ASP A 764 -18.02 3.69 -5.84
CA ASP A 764 -19.08 2.90 -5.18
C ASP A 764 -19.33 3.37 -3.74
N GLY A 765 -19.30 4.68 -3.55
CA GLY A 765 -19.53 5.34 -2.26
C GLY A 765 -18.27 5.57 -1.44
N GLY A 766 -18.47 6.20 -0.29
CA GLY A 766 -17.40 6.77 0.53
C GLY A 766 -17.32 8.28 0.36
N ASP A 767 -17.15 8.99 1.49
CA ASP A 767 -17.05 10.44 1.52
C ASP A 767 -15.67 10.91 1.03
N ILE A 768 -15.62 12.14 0.52
CA ILE A 768 -14.37 12.84 0.19
C ILE A 768 -14.21 14.02 1.14
N ASN A 769 -13.17 14.01 1.97
CA ASN A 769 -12.87 15.07 2.93
C ASN A 769 -11.54 15.74 2.57
N LEU A 770 -11.56 17.05 2.30
CA LEU A 770 -10.40 17.82 1.87
C LEU A 770 -10.12 18.97 2.86
N LEU A 771 -8.99 18.90 3.57
CA LEU A 771 -8.65 19.87 4.61
C LEU A 771 -7.31 20.55 4.30
N THR A 772 -7.34 21.88 4.17
CA THR A 772 -6.14 22.72 4.00
C THR A 772 -6.12 23.84 5.05
N PRO A 773 -5.86 23.51 6.32
CA PRO A 773 -5.87 24.50 7.42
C PRO A 773 -4.91 25.67 7.18
N ASN A 774 -3.91 25.53 6.33
CA ASN A 774 -2.91 26.55 6.03
C ASN A 774 -2.86 26.99 4.57
N GLY A 775 -3.72 26.49 3.69
CA GLY A 775 -3.65 26.77 2.26
C GLY A 775 -5.00 26.73 1.57
N GLY A 776 -4.97 26.69 0.25
CA GLY A 776 -6.13 26.61 -0.62
C GLY A 776 -6.25 25.27 -1.34
N ILE A 777 -7.33 25.13 -2.10
CA ILE A 777 -7.56 23.98 -2.97
C ILE A 777 -7.78 24.46 -4.39
N ASN A 778 -7.08 23.85 -5.33
CA ASN A 778 -7.36 23.97 -6.75
C ASN A 778 -7.87 22.62 -7.26
N ALA A 779 -9.19 22.53 -7.49
CA ALA A 779 -9.87 21.32 -7.96
C ALA A 779 -9.64 21.00 -9.45
N GLY A 780 -8.71 21.72 -10.09
CA GLY A 780 -8.10 21.38 -11.36
C GLY A 780 -8.30 22.40 -12.44
N LEU A 781 -7.67 22.18 -13.59
CA LEU A 781 -7.79 22.99 -14.79
C LEU A 781 -7.85 22.07 -16.02
N ALA A 782 -9.01 21.96 -16.64
CA ALA A 782 -9.10 21.35 -17.96
C ALA A 782 -8.41 22.27 -18.97
N VAL A 783 -7.33 21.79 -19.62
CA VAL A 783 -6.68 22.48 -20.73
C VAL A 783 -7.14 21.90 -22.07
N ASN A 784 -7.58 22.75 -22.98
CA ASN A 784 -7.88 22.37 -24.36
C ASN A 784 -6.58 22.22 -25.16
N SER A 785 -5.84 21.13 -24.91
CA SER A 785 -4.63 20.77 -25.65
C SER A 785 -4.74 19.37 -26.25
N LYS A 786 -4.00 19.08 -27.33
CA LYS A 786 -3.89 17.70 -27.85
C LYS A 786 -3.41 16.75 -26.73
N GLY A 787 -4.16 15.68 -26.46
CA GLY A 787 -3.89 14.74 -25.36
C GLY A 787 -4.66 15.04 -24.07
N ALA A 788 -5.62 15.97 -24.09
CA ALA A 788 -6.40 16.29 -22.91
C ALA A 788 -7.27 15.10 -22.45
N LYS A 789 -7.25 14.80 -21.14
CA LYS A 789 -8.21 13.97 -20.43
C LYS A 789 -9.64 14.46 -20.64
N ASP A 790 -10.54 13.49 -20.71
CA ASP A 790 -11.96 13.76 -20.74
C ASP A 790 -12.42 14.38 -19.42
N ALA A 791 -13.51 15.15 -19.49
CA ALA A 791 -14.04 15.84 -18.32
C ALA A 791 -14.51 14.88 -17.21
N SER A 792 -14.74 13.60 -17.53
CA SER A 792 -15.04 12.53 -16.56
C SER A 792 -13.83 12.02 -15.79
N GLN A 793 -12.62 12.45 -16.16
CA GLN A 793 -11.37 12.07 -15.53
C GLN A 793 -10.75 13.21 -14.69
N LEU A 794 -11.51 14.28 -14.44
CA LEU A 794 -11.04 15.50 -13.79
C LEU A 794 -11.99 15.95 -12.67
N GLY A 795 -11.41 16.56 -11.63
CA GLY A 795 -12.16 17.19 -10.54
C GLY A 795 -12.38 16.29 -9.33
N VAL A 796 -13.30 16.70 -8.46
CA VAL A 796 -13.65 15.98 -7.23
C VAL A 796 -15.06 15.43 -7.38
N VAL A 797 -15.22 14.11 -7.41
CA VAL A 797 -16.52 13.51 -7.72
C VAL A 797 -16.82 12.29 -6.86
N ALA A 798 -17.90 12.36 -6.07
CA ALA A 798 -18.49 11.18 -5.44
C ALA A 798 -19.58 10.63 -6.37
N ILE A 799 -19.30 9.52 -7.05
CA ILE A 799 -20.21 8.95 -8.06
C ILE A 799 -21.31 8.15 -7.36
N GLY A 800 -20.94 7.22 -6.49
CA GLY A 800 -21.86 6.49 -5.62
C GLY A 800 -22.35 7.35 -4.45
N LYS A 801 -22.95 6.72 -3.44
CA LYS A 801 -23.41 7.42 -2.22
C LYS A 801 -22.21 7.90 -1.40
N GLY A 802 -22.02 9.21 -1.34
CA GLY A 802 -20.97 9.85 -0.54
C GLY A 802 -21.09 11.37 -0.58
N ALA A 803 -20.71 12.02 0.51
CA ALA A 803 -20.67 13.47 0.63
C ALA A 803 -19.27 14.02 0.32
N ILE A 804 -19.20 15.29 -0.05
CA ILE A 804 -17.94 16.02 -0.23
C ILE A 804 -17.87 17.12 0.83
N HIS A 805 -16.84 17.05 1.67
CA HIS A 805 -16.55 18.06 2.68
C HIS A 805 -15.22 18.72 2.39
N SER A 806 -15.18 20.04 2.44
CA SER A 806 -13.93 20.77 2.33
C SER A 806 -13.87 21.95 3.27
N MET A 807 -12.72 22.11 3.93
CA MET A 807 -12.40 23.30 4.69
C MET A 807 -11.01 23.80 4.32
N VAL A 808 -10.93 25.07 3.96
CA VAL A 808 -9.70 25.72 3.50
C VAL A 808 -9.44 27.01 4.27
N ARG A 809 -8.17 27.40 4.39
CA ARG A 809 -7.83 28.75 4.88
C ARG A 809 -8.03 29.78 3.78
N ASP A 810 -7.39 29.54 2.63
CA ASP A 810 -7.36 30.47 1.51
C ASP A 810 -8.49 30.18 0.52
N ASP A 811 -8.20 30.08 -0.78
CA ASP A 811 -9.21 29.97 -1.81
C ASP A 811 -9.55 28.50 -2.12
N PHE A 812 -10.83 28.23 -2.42
CA PHE A 812 -11.28 27.02 -3.09
C PHE A 812 -11.64 27.33 -4.54
N GLN A 813 -10.88 26.82 -5.49
CA GLN A 813 -10.97 27.15 -6.91
C GLN A 813 -11.32 25.92 -7.75
N VAL A 814 -12.44 25.98 -8.48
CA VAL A 814 -12.86 24.90 -9.40
C VAL A 814 -12.37 25.12 -10.84
N ASN A 815 -12.08 26.37 -11.23
CA ASN A 815 -11.66 26.75 -12.59
C ASN A 815 -12.58 26.20 -13.69
N THR A 816 -12.12 25.21 -14.47
CA THR A 816 -12.87 24.62 -15.60
C THR A 816 -13.27 23.18 -15.34
N THR A 817 -13.10 22.68 -14.10
CA THR A 817 -13.45 21.30 -13.72
C THR A 817 -14.78 21.27 -12.93
N ARG A 818 -14.92 20.30 -12.02
CA ARG A 818 -16.17 19.95 -11.34
C ARG A 818 -15.90 19.49 -9.92
N VAL A 819 -16.84 19.83 -9.03
CA VAL A 819 -16.96 19.29 -7.67
C VAL A 819 -18.40 18.82 -7.51
N MET A 820 -18.62 17.51 -7.56
CA MET A 820 -19.98 16.98 -7.71
C MET A 820 -20.24 15.70 -6.93
N THR A 821 -21.42 15.60 -6.35
CA THR A 821 -21.98 14.33 -5.87
C THR A 821 -23.01 13.87 -6.89
N LEU A 822 -22.93 12.61 -7.32
CA LEU A 822 -23.85 12.02 -8.31
C LEU A 822 -24.80 11.01 -7.65
N GLY A 823 -24.38 10.40 -6.55
CA GLY A 823 -25.18 9.46 -5.75
C GLY A 823 -26.01 10.13 -4.66
N GLY A 824 -26.32 11.42 -4.78
CA GLY A 824 -27.26 12.12 -3.91
C GLY A 824 -26.71 12.56 -2.55
N GLY A 825 -25.39 12.60 -2.37
CA GLY A 825 -24.75 13.11 -1.15
C GLY A 825 -24.62 14.62 -1.11
N ASP A 826 -24.34 15.17 0.07
CA ASP A 826 -24.22 16.61 0.30
C ASP A 826 -22.85 17.16 -0.11
N ILE A 827 -22.79 18.46 -0.38
CA ILE A 827 -21.54 19.20 -0.58
C ILE A 827 -21.44 20.31 0.47
N MET A 828 -20.37 20.30 1.26
CA MET A 828 -20.00 21.38 2.17
C MET A 828 -18.62 21.92 1.79
N ILE A 829 -18.51 23.22 1.51
CA ILE A 829 -17.23 23.90 1.27
C ILE A 829 -17.16 25.16 2.13
N GLY A 830 -16.17 25.22 3.02
CA GLY A 830 -15.92 26.36 3.89
C GLY A 830 -14.54 26.99 3.64
N SER A 831 -14.48 28.33 3.67
CA SER A 831 -13.21 29.07 3.71
C SER A 831 -13.16 30.04 4.90
N THR A 832 -12.04 30.05 5.63
CA THR A 832 -11.86 30.96 6.77
C THR A 832 -11.41 32.36 6.36
N ASP A 833 -10.53 32.47 5.36
CA ASP A 833 -9.90 33.74 4.94
C ASP A 833 -10.08 34.07 3.46
N GLY A 834 -10.20 33.07 2.59
CA GLY A 834 -10.26 33.25 1.15
C GLY A 834 -11.65 33.05 0.55
N ASN A 835 -11.66 32.93 -0.78
CA ASN A 835 -12.86 32.91 -1.62
C ASN A 835 -13.24 31.48 -2.03
N ILE A 836 -14.48 31.31 -2.47
CA ILE A 836 -14.93 30.08 -3.12
C ILE A 836 -15.36 30.46 -4.55
N ASP A 837 -14.61 29.98 -5.56
CA ASP A 837 -14.90 30.20 -6.99
C ASP A 837 -15.37 28.89 -7.63
N ALA A 838 -16.65 28.84 -8.01
CA ALA A 838 -17.27 27.70 -8.66
C ALA A 838 -16.80 27.51 -10.11
N GLY A 839 -16.06 28.46 -10.67
CA GLY A 839 -15.36 28.33 -11.93
C GLY A 839 -16.11 28.84 -13.16
N ARG A 840 -15.40 28.78 -14.31
CA ARG A 840 -15.83 29.28 -15.63
C ARG A 840 -15.91 28.16 -16.68
N GLY A 841 -15.98 26.90 -16.24
CA GLY A 841 -16.19 25.77 -17.14
C GLY A 841 -17.58 25.78 -17.77
N ALA A 842 -17.73 25.25 -18.99
CA ALA A 842 -19.00 25.27 -19.71
C ALA A 842 -20.11 24.49 -18.97
N LYS A 843 -21.32 25.06 -18.89
CA LYS A 843 -22.52 24.39 -18.34
C LYS A 843 -22.98 23.18 -19.18
N THR A 844 -22.51 23.08 -20.41
CA THR A 844 -22.74 21.98 -21.36
C THR A 844 -21.60 20.98 -21.42
N ALA A 845 -20.56 21.12 -20.58
CA ALA A 845 -19.43 20.20 -20.53
C ALA A 845 -19.93 18.80 -20.10
N LEU A 846 -20.16 17.94 -21.08
CA LEU A 846 -20.63 16.58 -20.87
C LEU A 846 -19.49 15.75 -20.29
N ALA A 847 -19.68 15.22 -19.09
CA ALA A 847 -18.91 14.09 -18.62
C ALA A 847 -19.83 12.87 -18.61
N ALA A 848 -19.57 11.95 -19.51
CA ALA A 848 -20.03 10.58 -19.35
C ALA A 848 -18.91 9.85 -18.59
N PRO A 849 -19.12 9.47 -17.32
CA PRO A 849 -18.21 8.55 -16.66
C PRO A 849 -18.05 7.29 -17.50
N ALA A 850 -16.86 6.69 -17.46
CA ALA A 850 -16.68 5.40 -18.10
C ALA A 850 -17.69 4.39 -17.51
N PRO A 851 -18.23 3.47 -18.32
CA PRO A 851 -19.07 2.41 -17.79
C PRO A 851 -18.34 1.69 -16.66
N ILE A 852 -19.02 1.51 -15.54
CA ILE A 852 -18.52 0.70 -14.44
C ILE A 852 -18.71 -0.75 -14.87
N VAL A 853 -17.59 -1.41 -15.15
CA VAL A 853 -17.58 -2.83 -15.50
C VAL A 853 -17.41 -3.62 -14.20
N ARG A 854 -18.43 -4.40 -13.85
CA ARG A 854 -18.41 -5.33 -12.73
C ARG A 854 -18.51 -6.75 -13.27
N PHE A 855 -18.16 -7.71 -12.45
CA PHE A 855 -18.47 -9.11 -12.72
C PHE A 855 -19.39 -9.62 -11.62
N ASP A 856 -20.42 -10.39 -11.96
CA ASP A 856 -21.17 -11.10 -10.93
C ASP A 856 -20.32 -12.25 -10.34
N ILE A 857 -20.82 -12.88 -9.27
CA ILE A 857 -20.16 -14.05 -8.66
C ILE A 857 -19.96 -15.24 -9.62
N LYS A 858 -20.64 -15.23 -10.78
CA LYS A 858 -20.53 -16.24 -11.83
C LYS A 858 -19.59 -15.82 -12.96
N GLY A 859 -18.94 -14.65 -12.86
CA GLY A 859 -18.02 -14.12 -13.86
C GLY A 859 -18.69 -13.45 -15.06
N ASN A 860 -20.00 -13.18 -15.01
CA ASN A 860 -20.69 -12.44 -16.08
C ASN A 860 -20.41 -10.94 -15.95
N MET A 861 -20.06 -10.31 -17.07
CA MET A 861 -19.83 -8.87 -17.14
C MET A 861 -21.16 -8.10 -16.96
N ILE A 862 -21.23 -7.30 -15.91
CA ILE A 862 -22.28 -6.31 -15.69
C ILE A 862 -21.69 -4.95 -16.07
N VAL A 863 -22.28 -4.31 -17.07
CA VAL A 863 -21.89 -2.95 -17.46
C VAL A 863 -22.93 -1.99 -16.92
N GLU A 864 -22.58 -1.31 -15.84
CA GLU A 864 -23.37 -0.21 -15.30
C GLU A 864 -22.94 1.08 -15.99
N LEU A 865 -23.92 1.85 -16.47
CA LEU A 865 -23.67 3.16 -17.09
C LEU A 865 -24.04 4.23 -16.07
N PRO A 866 -23.05 4.85 -15.40
CA PRO A 866 -23.34 5.99 -14.55
C PRO A 866 -24.02 7.09 -15.38
N PRO A 867 -24.96 7.85 -14.78
CA PRO A 867 -25.63 8.92 -15.51
C PRO A 867 -24.60 9.91 -16.04
N ALA A 868 -24.68 10.23 -17.34
CA ALA A 868 -23.85 11.29 -17.91
C ALA A 868 -24.28 12.63 -17.33
N VAL A 869 -23.33 13.39 -16.80
CA VAL A 869 -23.60 14.65 -16.10
C VAL A 869 -23.08 15.79 -16.94
N SER A 870 -23.99 16.72 -17.27
CA SER A 870 -23.67 17.94 -17.98
C SER A 870 -23.32 19.05 -16.99
N GLY A 871 -22.17 19.67 -17.22
CA GLY A 871 -21.79 20.90 -16.54
C GLY A 871 -20.48 20.83 -15.78
N SER A 872 -19.96 22.01 -15.50
CA SER A 872 -18.81 22.27 -14.62
C SER A 872 -19.32 22.86 -13.30
N GLY A 873 -18.42 23.11 -12.35
CA GLY A 873 -18.74 23.82 -11.11
C GLY A 873 -19.16 22.92 -9.95
N ILE A 874 -19.87 23.48 -8.98
CA ILE A 874 -20.14 22.85 -7.67
C ILE A 874 -21.59 22.36 -7.62
N ARG A 875 -21.85 21.05 -7.70
CA ARG A 875 -23.23 20.55 -7.81
C ARG A 875 -23.51 19.27 -7.04
N ALA A 876 -24.47 19.33 -6.13
CA ALA A 876 -25.10 18.15 -5.54
C ALA A 876 -26.23 17.66 -6.47
N ASN A 877 -25.93 16.67 -7.31
CA ASN A 877 -26.86 16.21 -8.34
C ASN A 877 -27.87 15.21 -7.78
N LYS A 878 -29.02 15.15 -8.44
CA LYS A 878 -30.04 14.15 -8.17
C LYS A 878 -29.57 12.78 -8.68
N ALA A 879 -29.52 11.80 -7.79
CA ALA A 879 -29.20 10.42 -8.08
C ALA A 879 -30.31 9.73 -8.88
N ALA A 880 -29.99 8.55 -9.43
CA ALA A 880 -30.93 7.73 -10.18
C ALA A 880 -32.14 7.28 -9.34
N ASP A 881 -31.98 7.11 -8.02
CA ASP A 881 -33.05 6.78 -7.07
C ASP A 881 -33.92 7.99 -6.70
N GLY A 882 -33.59 9.18 -7.22
CA GLY A 882 -34.31 10.42 -6.99
C GLY A 882 -33.88 11.19 -5.75
N THR A 883 -32.94 10.67 -4.95
CA THR A 883 -32.32 11.43 -3.84
C THR A 883 -31.42 12.54 -4.39
N GLN A 884 -31.36 13.68 -3.71
CA GLN A 884 -30.48 14.79 -4.06
C GLN A 884 -29.99 15.43 -2.77
N GLY A 885 -28.68 15.65 -2.67
CA GLY A 885 -28.06 16.28 -1.52
C GLY A 885 -28.13 17.81 -1.56
N ASP A 886 -27.80 18.40 -0.43
CA ASP A 886 -27.76 19.85 -0.23
C ASP A 886 -26.38 20.42 -0.57
N ALA A 887 -26.33 21.72 -0.88
CA ALA A 887 -25.09 22.46 -1.09
C ALA A 887 -24.96 23.57 -0.05
N LEU A 888 -23.95 23.47 0.82
CA LEU A 888 -23.60 24.45 1.84
C LEU A 888 -22.22 25.05 1.52
N LEU A 889 -22.19 26.34 1.18
CA LEU A 889 -20.94 27.06 0.94
C LEU A 889 -20.85 28.26 1.87
N PHE A 890 -19.74 28.42 2.58
CA PHE A 890 -19.53 29.60 3.42
C PHE A 890 -18.10 30.13 3.36
N ALA A 891 -17.95 31.45 3.23
CA ALA A 891 -16.68 32.15 3.27
C ALA A 891 -16.73 33.21 4.37
N LEU A 892 -16.00 32.98 5.47
CA LEU A 892 -16.09 33.85 6.66
C LEU A 892 -15.58 35.27 6.40
N LYS A 893 -14.60 35.40 5.50
CA LYS A 893 -14.02 36.69 5.07
C LYS A 893 -14.01 36.94 3.58
N GLY A 894 -14.15 35.88 2.78
CA GLY A 894 -14.12 35.99 1.33
C GLY A 894 -15.50 36.13 0.72
N ILE A 895 -15.49 35.93 -0.59
CA ILE A 895 -16.63 36.02 -1.49
C ILE A 895 -16.92 34.62 -2.03
N ILE A 896 -18.21 34.35 -2.29
CA ILE A 896 -18.62 33.18 -3.07
C ILE A 896 -18.94 33.67 -4.49
N ASP A 897 -18.17 33.21 -5.47
CA ASP A 897 -18.39 33.49 -6.89
C ASP A 897 -18.91 32.23 -7.59
N ALA A 898 -20.17 32.25 -8.01
CA ALA A 898 -20.75 31.18 -8.80
C ALA A 898 -20.22 31.16 -10.25
N SER A 899 -19.63 32.28 -10.72
CA SER A 899 -19.07 32.50 -12.05
C SER A 899 -19.96 31.88 -13.16
N GLU A 900 -19.42 31.37 -14.26
CA GLU A 900 -20.23 30.82 -15.37
C GLU A 900 -20.61 29.34 -15.17
N ALA A 901 -19.81 28.56 -14.42
CA ALA A 901 -20.07 27.14 -14.20
C ALA A 901 -21.30 26.91 -13.30
N GLY A 902 -21.49 27.82 -12.34
CA GLY A 902 -22.60 27.82 -11.40
C GLY A 902 -22.42 26.86 -10.23
N LEU A 903 -23.34 26.98 -9.29
CA LEU A 903 -23.45 26.09 -8.13
C LEU A 903 -24.89 25.59 -7.97
N GLY A 904 -25.12 24.42 -7.35
CA GLY A 904 -26.48 23.97 -7.08
C GLY A 904 -26.61 22.70 -6.25
N GLY A 905 -27.83 22.46 -5.78
CA GLY A 905 -28.20 21.33 -4.91
C GLY A 905 -29.71 21.27 -4.71
N LYS A 906 -30.18 20.35 -3.85
CA LYS A 906 -31.58 20.34 -3.41
C LYS A 906 -31.85 21.62 -2.62
N ASP A 907 -31.35 21.73 -1.39
CA ASP A 907 -31.30 23.00 -0.69
C ASP A 907 -29.93 23.66 -0.89
N VAL A 908 -29.90 24.98 -1.11
CA VAL A 908 -28.66 25.74 -1.32
C VAL A 908 -28.55 26.81 -0.24
N THR A 909 -27.53 26.67 0.59
CA THR A 909 -27.21 27.62 1.66
C THR A 909 -25.86 28.26 1.38
N VAL A 910 -25.84 29.59 1.23
CA VAL A 910 -24.61 30.35 0.98
C VAL A 910 -24.44 31.46 2.01
N GLY A 911 -23.22 31.64 2.51
CA GLY A 911 -22.89 32.69 3.49
C GLY A 911 -21.51 33.28 3.25
N ALA A 912 -21.43 34.52 2.79
CA ALA A 912 -20.16 35.19 2.50
C ALA A 912 -20.25 36.71 2.67
N THR A 913 -19.10 37.40 2.57
CA THR A 913 -19.09 38.88 2.56
C THR A 913 -19.82 39.45 1.36
N ALA A 914 -19.67 38.81 0.19
CA ALA A 914 -20.46 39.05 -1.01
C ALA A 914 -20.70 37.73 -1.75
N ILE A 915 -21.76 37.71 -2.57
CA ILE A 915 -22.09 36.60 -3.45
C ILE A 915 -22.19 37.16 -4.87
N VAL A 916 -21.41 36.59 -5.78
CA VAL A 916 -21.32 37.00 -7.18
C VAL A 916 -21.88 35.88 -8.07
N GLY A 917 -22.59 36.26 -9.14
CA GLY A 917 -23.18 35.31 -10.07
C GLY A 917 -24.41 34.57 -9.51
N SER A 918 -25.24 35.22 -8.70
CA SER A 918 -26.46 34.63 -8.11
C SER A 918 -27.39 33.97 -9.14
N ASP A 919 -27.44 34.50 -10.36
CA ASP A 919 -28.22 33.93 -11.48
C ASP A 919 -27.71 32.56 -11.95
N ASN A 920 -26.47 32.20 -11.58
CA ASN A 920 -25.85 30.91 -11.86
C ASN A 920 -25.99 29.92 -10.70
N ILE A 921 -26.79 30.26 -9.68
CA ILE A 921 -27.12 29.38 -8.55
C ILE A 921 -28.43 28.65 -8.84
N ASN A 922 -28.38 27.31 -8.91
CA ASN A 922 -29.54 26.46 -9.17
C ASN A 922 -30.03 25.78 -7.88
N VAL A 923 -31.29 26.03 -7.51
CA VAL A 923 -31.87 25.55 -6.25
C VAL A 923 -33.07 24.66 -6.57
N GLY A 924 -33.04 23.41 -6.10
CA GLY A 924 -34.15 22.47 -6.26
C GLY A 924 -35.27 22.62 -5.21
N GLY A 925 -34.93 23.14 -4.04
CA GLY A 925 -35.79 23.31 -2.86
C GLY A 925 -35.63 24.69 -2.25
N VAL A 926 -35.10 24.76 -1.03
CA VAL A 926 -34.96 25.99 -0.24
C VAL A 926 -33.64 26.69 -0.54
N SER A 927 -33.69 28.02 -0.71
CA SER A 927 -32.49 28.87 -0.84
C SER A 927 -32.30 29.75 0.40
N VAL A 928 -31.07 29.81 0.91
CA VAL A 928 -30.67 30.71 2.00
C VAL A 928 -29.44 31.49 1.56
N GLY A 929 -29.50 32.81 1.67
CA GLY A 929 -28.39 33.72 1.37
C GLY A 929 -28.18 34.05 -0.11
N VAL A 930 -28.88 33.38 -1.03
CA VAL A 930 -28.83 33.70 -2.47
C VAL A 930 -29.51 35.06 -2.72
N PRO A 931 -28.81 36.05 -3.30
CA PRO A 931 -29.42 37.33 -3.66
C PRO A 931 -30.58 37.16 -4.64
N VAL A 932 -31.74 37.73 -4.34
CA VAL A 932 -32.88 37.80 -5.27
C VAL A 932 -32.68 38.98 -6.24
N ALA A 933 -32.79 38.73 -7.54
CA ALA A 933 -32.73 39.80 -8.53
C ALA A 933 -33.83 40.84 -8.25
N SER A 934 -33.44 42.11 -8.20
CA SER A 934 -34.36 43.24 -8.13
C SER A 934 -35.16 43.29 -9.44
N THR A 935 -36.32 42.63 -9.49
CA THR A 935 -37.32 42.94 -10.50
C THR A 935 -38.00 44.23 -10.07
N GLY A 936 -37.80 45.28 -10.86
CA GLY A 936 -38.42 46.57 -10.62
C GLY A 936 -39.94 46.43 -10.48
N SER A 937 -40.45 47.01 -9.40
CA SER A 937 -41.84 47.38 -9.14
C SER A 937 -42.84 46.28 -8.72
N ILE A 938 -43.49 46.54 -7.57
CA ILE A 938 -44.79 46.03 -7.06
C ILE A 938 -44.86 44.68 -6.31
N ALA A 939 -43.74 44.02 -5.97
CA ALA A 939 -43.78 42.82 -5.09
C ALA A 939 -43.38 43.07 -3.61
N ALA A 940 -43.29 44.33 -3.16
CA ALA A 940 -42.84 44.67 -1.80
C ALA A 940 -43.82 44.29 -0.67
N GLY A 941 -45.00 43.75 -0.99
CA GLY A 941 -46.07 43.45 -0.02
C GLY A 941 -46.25 41.99 0.38
N LEU A 942 -45.60 41.02 -0.28
CA LEU A 942 -45.91 39.58 -0.09
C LEU A 942 -44.70 38.69 0.25
N GLY A 943 -43.48 39.24 0.28
CA GLY A 943 -42.26 38.48 0.59
C GLY A 943 -42.05 38.10 2.07
N SER A 944 -42.93 38.51 2.99
CA SER A 944 -42.76 38.24 4.43
C SER A 944 -43.44 36.97 4.93
N VAL A 945 -44.10 36.19 4.07
CA VAL A 945 -44.90 35.02 4.50
C VAL A 945 -44.11 33.70 4.44
N SER A 946 -43.00 33.62 3.70
CA SER A 946 -42.16 32.42 3.63
C SER A 946 -41.24 32.23 4.85
N ASN A 947 -40.80 33.31 5.51
CA ASN A 947 -39.91 33.22 6.68
C ASN A 947 -40.63 32.99 8.02
N VAL A 948 -41.96 33.21 8.08
CA VAL A 948 -42.75 32.97 9.30
C VAL A 948 -43.17 31.49 9.43
N ALA A 949 -43.28 30.76 8.31
CA ALA A 949 -43.68 29.35 8.31
C ALA A 949 -42.64 28.40 8.97
N ALA A 950 -41.36 28.76 8.98
CA ALA A 950 -40.32 27.97 9.66
C ALA A 950 -40.38 28.11 11.20
N SER A 951 -40.89 29.23 11.72
CA SER A 951 -41.01 29.47 13.16
C SER A 951 -42.25 28.84 13.82
N ILE A 952 -43.21 28.36 13.01
CA ILE A 952 -44.49 27.83 13.50
C ILE A 952 -44.46 26.30 13.71
N ASN A 953 -43.60 25.57 12.99
CA ASN A 953 -43.50 24.11 13.15
C ASN A 953 -42.74 23.66 14.42
N GLN A 954 -42.00 24.57 15.07
CA GLN A 954 -41.21 24.26 16.28
C GLN A 954 -41.92 24.62 17.59
N SER A 955 -43.16 25.12 17.55
CA SER A 955 -43.95 25.50 18.72
C SER A 955 -45.26 24.70 18.88
N ILE A 956 -45.43 23.57 18.18
CA ILE A 956 -46.66 22.75 18.24
C ILE A 956 -46.57 21.60 19.26
N ASP A 957 -45.40 21.33 19.85
CA ASP A 957 -45.21 20.24 20.83
C ASP A 957 -45.23 20.67 22.31
N SER A 958 -45.92 21.76 22.66
CA SER A 958 -46.09 22.13 24.07
C SER A 958 -47.49 22.62 24.40
N ALA A 959 -48.23 21.72 25.06
CA ALA A 959 -49.33 21.92 25.99
C ALA A 959 -50.66 22.48 25.46
N ALA A 960 -51.68 21.65 25.66
CA ALA A 960 -53.10 21.94 25.66
C ALA A 960 -53.46 23.16 26.53
N ASP A 961 -53.74 24.32 25.92
CA ASP A 961 -54.78 25.27 26.35
C ASP A 961 -54.88 26.49 25.39
N VAL A 962 -55.45 26.33 24.18
CA VAL A 962 -55.72 27.49 23.28
C VAL A 962 -57.11 27.44 22.63
N SER A 963 -58.08 26.73 23.22
CA SER A 963 -59.48 26.75 22.73
C SER A 963 -60.24 28.06 23.02
N LYS A 964 -59.59 29.11 23.54
CA LYS A 964 -60.25 30.39 23.87
C LYS A 964 -59.77 31.61 23.08
N THR A 965 -58.68 31.50 22.31
CA THR A 965 -58.13 32.64 21.55
C THR A 965 -58.51 32.62 20.07
N THR A 966 -58.74 31.43 19.50
CA THR A 966 -59.11 31.23 18.08
C THR A 966 -60.48 31.82 17.72
N ASN A 967 -61.43 31.86 18.67
CA ASN A 967 -62.78 32.40 18.41
C ASN A 967 -62.88 33.93 18.41
N ARG A 968 -61.86 34.67 18.87
CA ARG A 968 -61.88 36.15 18.82
C ARG A 968 -61.20 36.72 17.57
N GLN A 969 -60.25 36.01 16.96
CA GLN A 969 -59.53 36.50 15.78
C GLN A 969 -60.22 36.17 14.46
N MET A 970 -61.11 35.16 14.41
CA MET A 970 -61.93 34.90 13.21
C MET A 970 -63.14 35.86 13.06
N ALA A 971 -63.50 36.61 14.11
CA ALA A 971 -64.61 37.56 14.08
C ALA A 971 -64.22 38.96 13.57
N SER A 972 -62.91 39.28 13.41
CA SER A 972 -62.44 40.60 12.96
C SER A 972 -62.00 40.66 11.49
N ALA A 973 -62.12 39.57 10.72
CA ALA A 973 -61.77 39.53 9.29
C ALA A 973 -62.99 39.56 8.35
N ALA A 974 -64.22 39.64 8.89
CA ALA A 974 -65.46 39.59 8.13
C ALA A 974 -66.11 40.97 7.88
N VAL A 975 -65.38 42.09 7.99
CA VAL A 975 -65.94 43.42 7.75
C VAL A 975 -65.03 44.26 6.83
N ALA A 976 -65.50 44.42 5.59
CA ALA A 976 -65.22 45.49 4.60
C ALA A 976 -63.83 45.50 3.91
N SER A 977 -63.70 45.62 2.59
CA SER A 977 -64.66 45.95 1.53
C SER A 977 -64.13 45.51 0.16
N ILE A 978 -64.98 44.80 -0.58
CA ILE A 978 -64.88 44.58 -2.04
C ILE A 978 -65.02 45.95 -2.72
N LEU A 979 -64.07 46.32 -3.58
CA LEU A 979 -64.26 47.39 -4.55
C LEU A 979 -64.22 46.79 -5.96
N SER A 980 -65.38 46.86 -6.60
CA SER A 980 -65.63 46.67 -8.02
C SER A 980 -64.86 47.70 -8.84
N VAL A 981 -64.33 47.30 -10.01
CA VAL A 981 -63.96 48.23 -11.08
C VAL A 981 -64.88 47.93 -12.26
N ASP A 982 -65.84 48.83 -12.45
CA ASP A 982 -66.65 48.93 -13.67
C ASP A 982 -65.78 49.42 -14.83
N ILE A 983 -65.94 48.75 -15.97
CA ILE A 983 -65.45 49.20 -17.28
C ILE A 983 -66.51 50.11 -17.88
N LEU A 984 -66.15 51.34 -18.20
CA LEU A 984 -66.99 52.29 -18.94
C LEU A 984 -66.19 52.90 -20.11
N GLY A 985 -66.58 52.55 -21.34
CA GLY A 985 -66.49 53.44 -22.50
C GLY A 985 -65.62 52.99 -23.67
N PHE A 986 -66.23 52.28 -24.64
CA PHE A 986 -66.12 52.65 -26.06
C PHE A 986 -67.56 52.84 -26.54
N GLY A 987 -67.95 54.06 -26.87
CA GLY A 987 -69.10 54.36 -27.73
C GLY A 987 -68.53 55.07 -28.96
N ASP A 988 -69.08 55.02 -30.17
CA ASP A 988 -70.21 54.35 -30.84
C ASP A 988 -69.72 54.23 -32.32
N GLU A 989 -70.30 53.55 -33.31
CA GLU A 989 -71.69 53.48 -33.76
C GLU A 989 -71.77 52.51 -34.98
N GLU A 990 -72.96 51.96 -35.23
CA GLU A 990 -73.53 51.37 -36.48
C GLU A 990 -73.00 50.01 -37.00
N GLU A 991 -73.80 48.94 -36.91
CA GLU A 991 -74.81 48.48 -37.90
C GLU A 991 -74.19 48.05 -39.25
N ASP A 992 -74.13 46.74 -39.52
CA ASP A 992 -75.11 46.02 -40.34
C ASP A 992 -74.49 44.71 -40.90
N LYS A 993 -75.21 43.60 -40.66
CA LYS A 993 -75.23 42.31 -41.39
C LYS A 993 -74.06 41.31 -41.31
#